data_AF-A0A7S1P812-F1
#
_entry.id   AF-A0A7S1P812-F1
#
_cell.length_a   1.000
_cell.length_b   1.000
_cell.length_c   1.000
_cell.angle_alpha   90.00
_cell.angle_beta   90.00
_cell.angle_gamma   90.00
#
_symmetry.space_group_name_H-M   'P 1'
#
loop_
_entity.id
_entity.type
_entity.pdbx_description
1 polymer ?
#
loop_
_entity_poly.entity_id
_entity_poly.type
_entity_poly.pdbx_seq_one_letter_code
_entity_poly.pdbx_strand_id
1 'polypeptide(L)'
;MAQDHELDKVIDREIVRLSVRSLQKQAKTVLHMPVRNVDRTVGGILSYEVTRRYGAQGMPPGTIVVRFRGSAGQSFGAWLAPGITFDLQGDANDYTGKGLSGGHVVVRPPKDSPFFNESHGNIIVGNACLYGATDGRAFFAGVAAERFAVRNSGAIAVVEGVGDHGCEYMTRGLVVILGEIGQNFAAGMSGGIAYLLDIDKDNVNDQMVYLEPVTSLEDKRTLENLVNEHYDRTRSERAKLIINNWKEYSQRFTKVFPKDYKRVLREAIADHVRTGSKVAGAILNDWESIAYQLNMRAINRKMAVPFRALLNEQTQQRYRQWLNKNLKNDSTFQEIAGVASGNSMLRMIKDDTSTAAMTGKEEVLVPRAQSTLKSGKSAEFDEREEELFQMAFRAQYMMWRKGHHRGTLQLMGSNVLDNKVASRLFKTATKEMLKRRISQEKQELERRLNDAMIPSAASAVPRAKTRPEEEIPEPQNGQGAMVEKAPVDGAREQLVSNFTAEDFVDSTPLTFNNEGMSMEKARQALDMEDLVSRPKSVAFPDKKKGFHKYEKEAHPYREPKVRVLDWEEITVPTNSRSRLYDQLLRTQAARCMDCGTPTCHYPNPQGGGCPLGNRIPTWNALTYEGNWKQALERLLDTNNFPEFTGRICPAPCEESCVLGINEKSVAIKSIEVAIIDYAFSKGWIKPRPPKVRTYKQVAIIGSGPAGLAAAQQLNRAGHSVTVFERSDRVGGLLMYGIPNMKLDKTKIVQRRVDLLQAEGITFHTSVEIGKDKTLEELREEFDAVLLATGATASREFKINGWELEGIHQAMDFLHMSQKSLLDSDMQDSDYIDAQDKHVIVIGGGDTAVDCLGTAIRMGAASVLQFSRREEAPKNRPDNNPWPQWGEFFRVDYGHAECHVMQGRDPREYCVKGVEFVPHDRDPTRVGGIKAIRMHWQKDPKTGRARMEAMPGTEKVYKADIVLLAMGFLGPEATTWSGTTVNVDKRTSNIDAAMGDFRTNVPGVFACGDCRRGATLVVWAIAEGRDAAHKIDEYLMGDSVLPRAFPESANPKLFPPTVSNPNPAMGMPSFRGGTHTGSGW
;
A
#
# COMPACT_ATOMS: atom_id res chain seq x y z
N MET A 1 39.43 16.47 -28.67
CA MET A 1 39.80 17.42 -27.59
C MET A 1 38.89 17.14 -26.41
N ALA A 2 39.44 16.91 -25.21
CA ALA A 2 38.62 16.81 -24.01
C ALA A 2 38.02 18.18 -23.71
N GLN A 3 36.72 18.24 -23.43
CA GLN A 3 36.04 19.48 -23.11
C GLN A 3 36.47 19.93 -21.70
N ASP A 4 37.24 21.02 -21.62
CA ASP A 4 37.56 21.67 -20.35
C ASP A 4 36.45 22.68 -20.01
N HIS A 5 35.78 22.45 -18.88
CA HIS A 5 34.69 23.30 -18.40
C HIS A 5 35.18 24.46 -17.51
N GLU A 6 36.49 24.62 -17.34
CA GLU A 6 37.14 25.66 -16.54
C GLU A 6 36.56 25.81 -15.12
N LEU A 7 36.15 24.70 -14.49
CA LEU A 7 35.49 24.69 -13.17
C LEU A 7 36.36 25.29 -12.05
N ASP A 8 37.66 25.42 -12.27
CA ASP A 8 38.58 26.09 -11.34
C ASP A 8 38.46 27.61 -11.37
N LYS A 9 37.92 28.19 -12.46
CA LYS A 9 37.78 29.64 -12.68
C LYS A 9 36.40 30.19 -12.31
N VAL A 10 35.49 29.36 -11.81
CA VAL A 10 34.14 29.81 -11.42
C VAL A 10 34.19 30.78 -10.24
N ILE A 11 33.43 31.87 -10.33
CA ILE A 11 33.42 32.98 -9.36
C ILE A 11 33.15 32.52 -7.92
N ASP A 12 32.39 31.44 -7.75
CA ASP A 12 32.08 30.84 -6.45
C ASP A 12 33.31 30.41 -5.66
N ARG A 13 34.36 29.92 -6.32
CA ARG A 13 35.61 29.55 -5.64
C ARG A 13 36.32 30.76 -5.07
N GLU A 14 36.27 31.88 -5.79
CA GLU A 14 36.83 33.15 -5.30
C GLU A 14 36.02 33.69 -4.12
N ILE A 15 34.69 33.60 -4.17
CA ILE A 15 33.82 33.98 -3.04
C ILE A 15 34.15 33.13 -1.80
N VAL A 16 34.33 31.81 -1.96
CA VAL A 16 34.74 30.90 -0.87
C VAL A 16 36.11 31.30 -0.31
N ARG A 17 37.10 31.56 -1.17
CA ARG A 17 38.45 31.98 -0.77
C ARG A 17 38.43 33.27 0.04
N LEU A 18 37.66 34.27 -0.41
CA LEU A 18 37.51 35.55 0.29
C LEU A 18 36.68 35.43 1.57
N SER A 19 35.85 34.39 1.70
CA SER A 19 34.96 34.17 2.84
C SER A 19 35.46 33.13 3.85
N VAL A 20 36.71 32.68 3.77
CA VAL A 20 37.26 31.63 4.66
C VAL A 20 37.04 31.95 6.14
N ARG A 21 37.26 33.21 6.55
CA ARG A 21 37.04 33.63 7.95
C ARG A 21 35.58 33.54 8.37
N SER A 22 34.65 33.85 7.46
CA SER A 22 33.20 33.68 7.67
C SER A 22 32.83 32.21 7.79
N LEU A 23 33.36 31.36 6.90
CA LEU A 23 33.08 29.92 6.86
C LEU A 23 33.67 29.16 8.06
N GLN A 24 34.72 29.68 8.70
CA GLN A 24 35.34 29.04 9.87
C GLN A 24 34.83 29.60 11.20
N LYS A 25 34.64 30.93 11.27
CA LYS A 25 34.40 31.64 12.54
C LYS A 25 33.08 32.42 12.56
N GLN A 26 32.23 32.26 11.55
CA GLN A 26 30.97 33.03 11.38
C GLN A 26 31.16 34.55 11.47
N ALA A 27 32.35 35.04 11.10
CA ALA A 27 32.63 36.48 11.05
C ALA A 27 31.88 37.14 9.88
N LYS A 28 31.40 38.36 10.07
CA LYS A 28 30.74 39.11 8.98
C LYS A 28 31.75 39.52 7.90
N THR A 29 31.43 39.24 6.64
CA THR A 29 32.20 39.64 5.46
C THR A 29 31.28 40.29 4.44
N VAL A 30 31.71 41.42 3.88
CA VAL A 30 31.04 42.11 2.76
C VAL A 30 32.00 42.14 1.59
N LEU A 31 31.59 41.57 0.47
CA LEU A 31 32.37 41.51 -0.77
C LEU A 31 31.72 42.37 -1.84
N HIS A 32 32.56 42.95 -2.69
CA HIS A 32 32.15 43.72 -3.86
C HIS A 32 32.84 43.13 -5.09
N MET A 33 32.08 42.67 -6.08
CA MET A 33 32.66 42.03 -7.26
C MET A 33 31.76 42.18 -8.50
N PRO A 34 32.33 42.21 -9.71
CA PRO A 34 31.53 42.17 -10.93
C PRO A 34 30.88 40.78 -11.10
N VAL A 35 29.78 40.73 -11.84
CA VAL A 35 29.20 39.47 -12.35
C VAL A 35 28.88 39.63 -13.84
N ARG A 36 29.06 38.56 -14.61
CA ARG A 36 28.82 38.51 -16.05
C ARG A 36 27.92 37.34 -16.41
N ASN A 37 27.35 37.38 -17.61
CA ASN A 37 26.42 36.35 -18.10
C ASN A 37 27.06 34.95 -18.21
N VAL A 38 28.39 34.88 -18.31
CA VAL A 38 29.18 33.64 -18.30
C VAL A 38 29.26 32.98 -16.92
N ASP A 39 28.96 33.72 -15.84
CA ASP A 39 28.89 33.20 -14.48
C ASP A 39 27.56 32.45 -14.27
N ARG A 40 27.45 31.26 -14.89
CA ARG A 40 26.19 30.49 -15.04
C ARG A 40 25.66 29.80 -13.78
N THR A 41 26.40 29.76 -12.67
CA THR A 41 25.89 29.27 -11.39
C THR A 41 26.69 29.95 -10.29
N VAL A 42 26.02 30.85 -9.56
CA VAL A 42 26.63 31.63 -8.48
C VAL A 42 25.89 31.33 -7.19
N GLY A 43 26.61 30.95 -6.13
CA GLY A 43 26.12 30.65 -4.80
C GLY A 43 26.07 29.16 -4.45
N GLY A 44 26.12 28.25 -5.44
CA GLY A 44 25.98 26.81 -5.21
C GLY A 44 27.12 26.19 -4.41
N ILE A 45 28.38 26.45 -4.80
CA ILE A 45 29.56 25.93 -4.10
C ILE A 45 29.70 26.61 -2.74
N LEU A 46 29.45 27.93 -2.68
CA LEU A 46 29.46 28.65 -1.41
C LEU A 46 28.44 28.06 -0.43
N SER A 47 27.23 27.76 -0.91
CA SER A 47 26.16 27.20 -0.08
C SER A 47 26.48 25.77 0.33
N TYR A 48 27.10 24.97 -0.54
CA TYR A 48 27.65 23.66 -0.16
C TYR A 48 28.66 23.78 0.98
N GLU A 49 29.59 24.75 0.92
CA GLU A 49 30.57 24.96 1.97
C GLU A 49 29.94 25.37 3.31
N VAL A 50 28.85 26.14 3.28
CA VAL A 50 28.08 26.50 4.48
C VAL A 50 27.34 25.29 5.04
N THR A 51 26.54 24.61 4.21
CA THR A 51 25.72 23.47 4.64
C THR A 51 26.58 22.30 5.11
N ARG A 52 27.74 22.05 4.47
CA ARG A 52 28.69 21.02 4.89
C ARG A 52 29.21 21.24 6.31
N ARG A 53 29.35 22.49 6.75
CA ARG A 53 29.89 22.85 8.08
C ARG A 53 28.82 23.01 9.15
N TYR A 54 27.68 23.58 8.77
CA TYR A 54 26.66 24.04 9.72
C TYR A 54 25.30 23.33 9.56
N GLY A 55 25.21 22.36 8.65
CA GLY A 55 23.97 21.65 8.34
C GLY A 55 22.87 22.59 7.84
N ALA A 56 21.61 22.17 7.99
CA ALA A 56 20.45 22.92 7.51
C ALA A 56 20.21 24.26 8.23
N GLN A 57 20.76 24.47 9.44
CA GLN A 57 20.61 25.73 10.16
C GLN A 57 21.42 26.88 9.53
N GLY A 58 22.49 26.55 8.80
CA GLY A 58 23.37 27.53 8.14
C GLY A 58 24.07 28.49 9.11
N MET A 59 24.41 29.68 8.62
CA MET A 59 25.06 30.73 9.42
C MET A 59 24.07 31.82 9.86
N PRO A 60 24.41 32.63 10.89
CA PRO A 60 23.60 33.79 11.26
C PRO A 60 23.32 34.72 10.06
N PRO A 61 22.13 35.36 9.98
CA PRO A 61 21.78 36.25 8.86
C PRO A 61 22.79 37.39 8.65
N GLY A 62 23.21 37.58 7.39
CA GLY A 62 24.17 38.63 6.99
C GLY A 62 25.62 38.35 7.36
N THR A 63 25.98 37.07 7.51
CA THR A 63 27.37 36.65 7.74
C THR A 63 28.22 36.83 6.48
N ILE A 64 27.68 36.49 5.31
CA ILE A 64 28.34 36.78 4.02
C ILE A 64 27.38 37.63 3.19
N VAL A 65 27.80 38.83 2.83
CA VAL A 65 27.06 39.70 1.91
C VAL A 65 27.92 39.93 0.67
N VAL A 66 27.43 39.53 -0.50
CA VAL A 66 28.13 39.77 -1.77
C VAL A 66 27.33 40.77 -2.58
N ARG A 67 27.93 41.92 -2.85
CA ARG A 67 27.38 42.98 -3.67
C ARG A 67 27.94 42.87 -5.08
N PHE A 68 27.07 42.53 -6.01
CA PHE A 68 27.39 42.35 -7.41
C PHE A 68 27.01 43.57 -8.24
N ARG A 69 27.76 43.83 -9.31
CA ARG A 69 27.41 44.77 -10.36
C ARG A 69 27.61 44.12 -11.74
N GLY A 70 26.61 44.21 -12.60
CA GLY A 70 26.62 43.63 -13.95
C GLY A 70 25.43 42.73 -14.23
N SER A 71 25.51 41.91 -15.27
CA SER A 71 24.43 41.00 -15.68
C SER A 71 24.77 39.58 -15.27
N ALA A 72 24.04 39.00 -14.33
CA ALA A 72 24.30 37.66 -13.85
C ALA A 72 23.83 36.59 -14.85
N GLY A 73 24.62 35.52 -14.98
CA GLY A 73 24.26 34.35 -15.77
C GLY A 73 23.07 33.58 -15.20
N GLN A 74 22.83 32.39 -15.76
CA GLN A 74 21.77 31.51 -15.25
C GLN A 74 22.01 31.15 -13.77
N SER A 75 20.97 30.72 -13.06
CA SER A 75 21.07 30.16 -11.70
C SER A 75 21.76 31.06 -10.66
N PHE A 76 21.62 32.39 -10.77
CA PHE A 76 22.14 33.32 -9.78
C PHE A 76 21.46 33.12 -8.41
N GLY A 77 22.24 32.86 -7.37
CA GLY A 77 21.71 32.58 -6.02
C GLY A 77 21.02 31.22 -5.91
N ALA A 78 21.39 30.24 -6.73
CA ALA A 78 20.84 28.88 -6.63
C ALA A 78 21.28 28.20 -5.32
N TRP A 79 20.33 27.51 -4.67
CA TRP A 79 20.51 26.79 -3.39
C TRP A 79 21.08 27.65 -2.25
N LEU A 80 20.89 28.97 -2.30
CA LEU A 80 21.54 29.89 -1.38
C LEU A 80 21.19 29.55 0.08
N ALA A 81 22.22 29.19 0.87
CA ALA A 81 22.09 28.74 2.25
C ALA A 81 21.86 29.89 3.25
N PRO A 82 21.36 29.60 4.46
CA PRO A 82 21.14 30.63 5.50
C PRO A 82 22.44 31.35 5.88
N GLY A 83 22.33 32.67 6.05
CA GLY A 83 23.45 33.54 6.40
C GLY A 83 24.18 34.20 5.22
N ILE A 84 23.83 33.83 3.99
CA ILE A 84 24.35 34.44 2.75
C ILE A 84 23.33 35.44 2.17
N THR A 85 23.80 36.59 1.71
CA THR A 85 23.00 37.59 1.00
C THR A 85 23.70 37.99 -0.29
N PHE A 86 23.02 37.83 -1.43
CA PHE A 86 23.45 38.35 -2.72
C PHE A 86 22.63 39.59 -3.07
N ASP A 87 23.30 40.70 -3.31
CA ASP A 87 22.72 42.00 -3.68
C ASP A 87 23.28 42.41 -5.04
N LEU A 88 22.46 42.30 -6.08
CA LEU A 88 22.83 42.55 -7.46
C LEU A 88 22.27 43.89 -7.93
N GLN A 89 23.18 44.79 -8.30
CA GLN A 89 22.86 45.97 -9.09
C GLN A 89 23.06 45.66 -10.59
N GLY A 90 21.96 45.37 -11.28
CA GLY A 90 21.93 44.86 -12.65
C GLY A 90 20.73 43.94 -12.88
N ASP A 91 20.88 43.01 -13.82
CA ASP A 91 19.89 42.02 -14.23
C ASP A 91 20.41 40.59 -14.05
N ALA A 92 19.51 39.61 -13.98
CA ALA A 92 19.90 38.19 -13.85
C ALA A 92 19.11 37.30 -14.80
N ASN A 93 19.76 36.27 -15.35
CA ASN A 93 19.13 35.35 -16.28
C ASN A 93 18.26 34.28 -15.58
N ASP A 94 17.77 33.31 -16.34
CA ASP A 94 16.91 32.21 -15.88
C ASP A 94 17.46 31.50 -14.63
N TYR A 95 16.57 30.93 -13.83
CA TYR A 95 16.86 30.18 -12.59
C TYR A 95 17.40 31.00 -11.42
N THR A 96 17.25 32.32 -11.45
CA THR A 96 17.56 33.17 -10.29
C THR A 96 16.82 32.67 -9.05
N GLY A 97 17.56 32.37 -7.98
CA GLY A 97 17.05 31.82 -6.73
C GLY A 97 16.49 30.39 -6.81
N LYS A 98 16.87 29.59 -7.82
CA LYS A 98 16.45 28.18 -7.93
C LYS A 98 16.84 27.39 -6.68
N GLY A 99 15.87 26.72 -6.07
CA GLY A 99 16.10 25.94 -4.85
C GLY A 99 16.55 26.78 -3.65
N LEU A 100 16.23 28.08 -3.60
CA LEU A 100 16.57 28.96 -2.48
C LEU A 100 16.25 28.27 -1.15
N SER A 101 17.25 28.21 -0.25
CA SER A 101 17.22 27.36 0.96
C SER A 101 17.56 28.15 2.23
N GLY A 102 17.13 29.42 2.31
CA GLY A 102 17.30 30.28 3.49
C GLY A 102 18.17 31.52 3.28
N GLY A 103 18.91 31.60 2.17
CA GLY A 103 19.68 32.78 1.76
C GLY A 103 18.79 33.93 1.27
N HIS A 104 19.40 35.11 1.09
CA HIS A 104 18.72 36.29 0.58
C HIS A 104 19.23 36.69 -0.81
N VAL A 105 18.32 36.97 -1.74
CA VAL A 105 18.64 37.45 -3.10
C VAL A 105 17.94 38.78 -3.34
N VAL A 106 18.69 39.80 -3.74
CA VAL A 106 18.18 41.12 -4.10
C VAL A 106 18.66 41.46 -5.51
N VAL A 107 17.74 41.89 -6.38
CA VAL A 107 18.07 42.32 -7.75
C VAL A 107 17.39 43.66 -8.00
N ARG A 108 18.16 44.63 -8.50
CA ARG A 108 17.66 45.99 -8.77
C ARG A 108 18.46 46.64 -9.90
N PRO A 109 17.84 47.54 -10.68
CA PRO A 109 18.52 48.17 -11.79
C PRO A 109 19.66 49.07 -11.29
N PRO A 110 20.69 49.32 -12.14
CA PRO A 110 21.68 50.35 -11.88
C PRO A 110 21.03 51.72 -11.71
N LYS A 111 21.54 52.56 -10.79
CA LYS A 111 20.97 53.90 -10.51
C LYS A 111 21.03 54.83 -11.73
N ASP A 112 21.98 54.57 -12.60
CA ASP A 112 22.25 55.22 -13.88
C ASP A 112 21.42 54.64 -15.04
N SER A 113 20.59 53.62 -14.80
CA SER A 113 19.68 53.06 -15.80
C SER A 113 18.54 54.05 -16.14
N PRO A 114 18.17 54.21 -17.43
CA PRO A 114 17.08 55.10 -17.83
C PRO A 114 15.72 54.68 -17.25
N PHE A 115 15.56 53.41 -16.89
CA PHE A 115 14.33 52.87 -16.30
C PHE A 115 14.44 52.61 -14.79
N PHE A 116 15.46 53.14 -14.09
CA PHE A 116 15.62 52.91 -12.64
C PHE A 116 14.37 53.27 -11.82
N ASN A 117 13.72 54.39 -12.16
CA ASN A 117 12.48 54.84 -11.50
C ASN A 117 11.21 54.16 -12.06
N GLU A 118 11.33 53.43 -13.17
CA GLU A 118 10.24 52.76 -13.90
C GLU A 118 10.52 51.26 -14.02
N SER A 119 11.16 50.68 -13.00
CA SER A 119 11.60 49.28 -12.98
C SER A 119 10.44 48.29 -13.18
N HIS A 120 9.25 48.64 -12.68
CA HIS A 120 8.04 47.82 -12.75
C HIS A 120 7.55 47.52 -14.17
N GLY A 121 8.02 48.25 -15.20
CA GLY A 121 7.72 47.98 -16.61
C GLY A 121 8.80 47.18 -17.34
N ASN A 122 9.86 46.74 -16.65
CA ASN A 122 11.05 46.15 -17.28
C ASN A 122 11.39 44.80 -16.66
N ILE A 123 11.70 43.82 -17.53
CA ILE A 123 12.16 42.49 -17.10
C ILE A 123 13.57 42.64 -16.51
N ILE A 124 13.75 42.22 -15.26
CA ILE A 124 15.03 42.29 -14.55
C ILE A 124 15.57 40.92 -14.11
N VAL A 125 14.69 39.92 -14.08
CA VAL A 125 15.07 38.52 -13.87
C VAL A 125 14.43 37.63 -14.95
N GLY A 126 15.16 36.63 -15.41
CA GLY A 126 14.79 35.77 -16.54
C GLY A 126 13.55 34.87 -16.33
N ASN A 127 13.36 33.92 -17.25
CA ASN A 127 12.13 33.17 -17.47
C ASN A 127 11.70 32.25 -16.33
N ALA A 128 12.58 31.80 -15.45
CA ALA A 128 12.19 30.93 -14.35
C ALA A 128 12.87 31.33 -13.05
N CYS A 129 12.15 31.91 -12.10
CA CYS A 129 12.73 32.37 -10.84
C CYS A 129 12.12 31.64 -9.64
N LEU A 130 12.94 31.42 -8.61
CA LEU A 130 12.54 30.77 -7.35
C LEU A 130 11.93 29.37 -7.53
N TYR A 131 12.34 28.67 -8.59
CA TYR A 131 11.85 27.33 -8.87
C TYR A 131 12.26 26.37 -7.76
N GLY A 132 11.28 25.78 -7.07
CA GLY A 132 11.49 24.85 -5.97
C GLY A 132 12.16 25.47 -4.74
N ALA A 133 11.98 26.77 -4.51
CA ALA A 133 12.49 27.44 -3.32
C ALA A 133 11.83 26.88 -2.05
N THR A 134 12.64 26.51 -1.06
CA THR A 134 12.20 25.84 0.17
C THR A 134 12.21 26.76 1.38
N ASP A 135 13.07 27.78 1.39
CA ASP A 135 13.17 28.81 2.44
C ASP A 135 13.98 30.02 1.91
N GLY A 136 13.98 31.16 2.61
CA GLY A 136 14.79 32.33 2.28
C GLY A 136 13.99 33.53 1.76
N ARG A 137 14.70 34.59 1.33
CA ARG A 137 14.06 35.86 0.91
C ARG A 137 14.54 36.36 -0.45
N ALA A 138 13.61 36.85 -1.27
CA ALA A 138 13.91 37.40 -2.59
C ALA A 138 13.22 38.75 -2.83
N PHE A 139 13.96 39.76 -3.30
CA PHE A 139 13.43 41.10 -3.57
C PHE A 139 13.91 41.61 -4.92
N PHE A 140 12.99 41.75 -5.88
CA PHE A 140 13.31 42.12 -7.27
C PHE A 140 12.59 43.41 -7.66
N ALA A 141 13.33 44.51 -7.82
CA ALA A 141 12.79 45.76 -8.36
C ALA A 141 12.73 45.67 -9.88
N GLY A 142 11.66 45.05 -10.38
CA GLY A 142 11.33 44.89 -11.78
C GLY A 142 10.45 43.67 -12.01
N VAL A 143 10.23 43.34 -13.28
CA VAL A 143 9.38 42.21 -13.71
C VAL A 143 10.18 40.92 -13.79
N ALA A 144 9.60 39.82 -13.31
CA ALA A 144 10.09 38.47 -13.60
C ALA A 144 9.46 37.96 -14.90
N ALA A 145 10.27 37.50 -15.85
CA ALA A 145 9.85 37.33 -17.25
C ALA A 145 8.62 36.41 -17.44
N GLU A 146 8.72 35.11 -17.19
CA GLU A 146 7.67 34.13 -17.54
C GLU A 146 7.13 33.41 -16.30
N ARG A 147 8.00 32.66 -15.60
CA ARG A 147 7.68 31.81 -14.46
C ARG A 147 8.31 32.34 -13.17
N PHE A 148 7.50 32.59 -12.14
CA PHE A 148 7.96 33.10 -10.86
C PHE A 148 7.41 32.31 -9.69
N ALA A 149 8.27 31.95 -8.73
CA ALA A 149 7.89 31.22 -7.51
C ALA A 149 7.17 29.88 -7.77
N VAL A 150 7.54 29.20 -8.85
CA VAL A 150 7.02 27.87 -9.20
C VAL A 150 7.52 26.85 -8.17
N ARG A 151 6.61 26.06 -7.60
CA ARG A 151 6.89 25.10 -6.51
C ARG A 151 7.54 25.76 -5.28
N ASN A 152 7.22 27.03 -5.01
CA ASN A 152 7.69 27.69 -3.80
C ASN A 152 7.04 27.05 -2.55
N SER A 153 7.86 26.40 -1.73
CA SER A 153 7.45 25.68 -0.53
C SER A 153 7.94 26.34 0.77
N GLY A 154 8.39 27.60 0.73
CA GLY A 154 8.70 28.33 1.96
C GLY A 154 9.43 29.65 1.82
N ALA A 155 9.90 30.04 0.62
CA ALA A 155 10.55 31.33 0.44
C ALA A 155 9.55 32.49 0.44
N ILE A 156 10.01 33.64 0.95
CA ILE A 156 9.30 34.92 0.94
C ILE A 156 9.84 35.77 -0.22
N ALA A 157 8.96 36.25 -1.10
CA ALA A 157 9.38 37.02 -2.26
C ALA A 157 8.53 38.27 -2.50
N VAL A 158 9.17 39.38 -2.91
CA VAL A 158 8.50 40.60 -3.36
C VAL A 158 9.05 41.01 -4.72
N VAL A 159 8.18 41.17 -5.71
CA VAL A 159 8.53 41.53 -7.09
C VAL A 159 7.53 42.54 -7.66
N GLU A 160 7.95 43.34 -8.63
CA GLU A 160 7.13 44.44 -9.18
C GLU A 160 6.21 44.02 -10.33
N GLY A 161 6.40 42.83 -10.88
CA GLY A 161 5.50 42.23 -11.87
C GLY A 161 5.95 40.82 -12.23
N VAL A 162 5.06 40.03 -12.82
CA VAL A 162 5.32 38.65 -13.25
C VAL A 162 4.64 38.42 -14.59
N GLY A 163 5.29 37.68 -15.50
CA GLY A 163 4.64 37.17 -16.70
C GLY A 163 3.57 36.11 -16.44
N ASP A 164 3.37 35.21 -17.39
CA ASP A 164 2.18 34.36 -17.44
C ASP A 164 2.03 33.37 -16.27
N HIS A 165 3.13 33.01 -15.61
CA HIS A 165 3.15 31.87 -14.70
C HIS A 165 3.68 32.22 -13.31
N GLY A 166 2.87 32.85 -12.48
CA GLY A 166 3.20 33.11 -11.08
C GLY A 166 2.67 32.05 -10.11
N CYS A 167 3.47 31.65 -9.12
CA CYS A 167 3.05 30.78 -8.00
C CYS A 167 2.46 29.42 -8.41
N GLU A 168 2.87 28.87 -9.56
CA GLU A 168 2.42 27.54 -9.98
C GLU A 168 2.87 26.46 -9.00
N TYR A 169 1.99 25.55 -8.61
CA TYR A 169 2.29 24.45 -7.69
C TYR A 169 2.90 24.88 -6.35
N MET A 170 2.64 26.12 -5.92
CA MET A 170 3.11 26.66 -4.65
C MET A 170 2.38 25.97 -3.48
N THR A 171 3.13 25.61 -2.43
CA THR A 171 2.63 24.78 -1.32
C THR A 171 2.75 25.42 0.06
N ARG A 172 3.58 26.46 0.25
CA ARG A 172 3.75 27.10 1.57
C ARG A 172 4.30 28.53 1.58
N GLY A 173 5.03 28.98 0.56
CA GLY A 173 5.73 30.29 0.58
C GLY A 173 4.84 31.52 0.74
N LEU A 174 5.45 32.71 0.70
CA LEU A 174 4.75 34.00 0.76
C LEU A 174 5.21 34.91 -0.38
N VAL A 175 4.30 35.35 -1.23
CA VAL A 175 4.65 36.15 -2.42
C VAL A 175 3.84 37.45 -2.45
N VAL A 176 4.50 38.57 -2.72
CA VAL A 176 3.86 39.88 -2.93
C VAL A 176 4.22 40.38 -4.33
N ILE A 177 3.20 40.67 -5.13
CA ILE A 177 3.35 41.25 -6.47
C ILE A 177 2.85 42.70 -6.43
N LEU A 178 3.73 43.65 -6.76
CA LEU A 178 3.46 45.09 -6.70
C LEU A 178 3.00 45.68 -8.05
N GLY A 179 2.72 44.85 -9.05
CA GLY A 179 2.28 45.27 -10.38
C GLY A 179 1.61 44.13 -11.13
N GLU A 180 1.71 44.14 -12.45
CA GLU A 180 0.92 43.24 -13.32
C GLU A 180 1.31 41.77 -13.19
N ILE A 181 0.33 40.90 -13.45
CA ILE A 181 0.46 39.44 -13.54
C ILE A 181 -0.03 38.99 -14.93
N GLY A 182 0.60 37.97 -15.51
CA GLY A 182 0.09 37.31 -16.72
C GLY A 182 -0.92 36.20 -16.44
N GLN A 183 -1.35 35.49 -17.49
CA GLN A 183 -2.67 34.83 -17.58
C GLN A 183 -2.91 33.59 -16.69
N ASN A 184 -1.89 32.99 -16.10
CA ASN A 184 -1.98 31.67 -15.45
C ASN A 184 -1.39 31.68 -14.03
N PHE A 185 -1.68 32.74 -13.28
CA PHE A 185 -1.25 32.86 -11.89
C PHE A 185 -1.95 31.81 -11.00
N ALA A 186 -1.23 31.28 -10.00
CA ALA A 186 -1.69 30.32 -9.01
C ALA A 186 -2.17 28.95 -9.53
N ALA A 187 -1.80 28.55 -10.75
CA ALA A 187 -2.14 27.23 -11.28
C ALA A 187 -1.58 26.09 -10.40
N GLY A 188 -2.47 25.27 -9.84
CA GLY A 188 -2.08 24.18 -8.93
C GLY A 188 -1.56 24.65 -7.56
N MET A 189 -1.78 25.92 -7.18
CA MET A 189 -1.41 26.45 -5.87
C MET A 189 -2.28 25.79 -4.77
N SER A 190 -1.65 24.97 -3.94
CA SER A 190 -2.33 24.16 -2.90
C SER A 190 -2.03 24.63 -1.47
N GLY A 191 -1.03 25.49 -1.30
CA GLY A 191 -0.71 26.14 -0.02
C GLY A 191 0.16 27.38 -0.18
N GLY A 192 0.46 28.07 0.92
CA GLY A 192 1.09 29.39 0.91
C GLY A 192 0.11 30.54 0.68
N ILE A 193 0.63 31.76 0.61
CA ILE A 193 -0.17 32.99 0.45
C ILE A 193 0.49 33.87 -0.62
N ALA A 194 -0.33 34.42 -1.52
CA ALA A 194 0.11 35.49 -2.41
C ALA A 194 -0.76 36.74 -2.25
N TYR A 195 -0.15 37.91 -2.39
CA TYR A 195 -0.83 39.19 -2.39
C TYR A 195 -0.56 39.92 -3.69
N LEU A 196 -1.64 40.33 -4.36
CA LEU A 196 -1.61 40.91 -5.70
C LEU A 196 -2.18 42.31 -5.65
N LEU A 197 -1.41 43.30 -6.07
CA LEU A 197 -1.89 44.67 -6.24
C LEU A 197 -2.62 44.79 -7.58
N ASP A 198 -3.82 45.39 -7.58
CA ASP A 198 -4.57 45.70 -8.81
C ASP A 198 -4.81 44.47 -9.72
N ILE A 199 -5.25 43.37 -9.09
CA ILE A 199 -5.48 42.08 -9.77
C ILE A 199 -6.48 42.18 -10.93
N ASP A 200 -6.11 41.61 -12.08
CA ASP A 200 -7.07 41.09 -13.05
C ASP A 200 -7.41 39.64 -12.70
N LYS A 201 -8.68 39.37 -12.41
CA LYS A 201 -9.12 38.05 -11.93
C LYS A 201 -9.07 37.00 -13.03
N ASP A 202 -9.18 37.40 -14.30
CA ASP A 202 -9.17 36.48 -15.43
C ASP A 202 -7.77 35.87 -15.65
N ASN A 203 -6.74 36.53 -15.11
CA ASN A 203 -5.35 36.08 -15.14
C ASN A 203 -5.01 35.11 -13.99
N VAL A 204 -5.98 34.71 -13.16
CA VAL A 204 -5.76 33.80 -12.03
C VAL A 204 -6.54 32.51 -12.18
N ASN A 205 -5.84 31.39 -12.02
CA ASN A 205 -6.45 30.08 -11.97
C ASN A 205 -7.12 29.87 -10.60
N ASP A 206 -8.43 30.13 -10.55
CA ASP A 206 -9.24 30.13 -9.33
C ASP A 206 -9.71 28.73 -8.88
N GLN A 207 -9.34 27.66 -9.60
CA GLN A 207 -9.82 26.31 -9.33
C GLN A 207 -9.51 25.89 -7.89
N MET A 208 -8.27 26.17 -7.44
CA MET A 208 -7.75 25.75 -6.13
C MET A 208 -7.60 26.89 -5.11
N VAL A 209 -7.88 28.14 -5.49
CA VAL A 209 -7.65 29.31 -4.63
C VAL A 209 -8.89 30.19 -4.48
N TYR A 210 -9.03 30.85 -3.34
CA TYR A 210 -9.95 31.97 -3.14
C TYR A 210 -9.23 33.28 -3.42
N LEU A 211 -9.96 34.23 -4.00
CA LEU A 211 -9.55 35.62 -4.15
C LEU A 211 -10.31 36.45 -3.12
N GLU A 212 -9.61 36.95 -2.11
CA GLU A 212 -10.21 37.62 -0.97
C GLU A 212 -9.65 39.04 -0.81
N PRO A 213 -10.49 40.03 -0.47
CA PRO A 213 -9.98 41.36 -0.15
C PRO A 213 -9.12 41.31 1.12
N VAL A 214 -8.05 42.10 1.16
CA VAL A 214 -7.19 42.23 2.35
C VAL A 214 -7.90 43.08 3.42
N THR A 215 -8.65 42.41 4.29
CA THR A 215 -9.44 43.07 5.35
C THR A 215 -8.82 42.96 6.74
N SER A 216 -8.03 41.92 7.00
CA SER A 216 -7.46 41.67 8.32
C SER A 216 -6.30 42.62 8.65
N LEU A 217 -6.19 43.02 9.93
CA LEU A 217 -5.11 43.90 10.40
C LEU A 217 -3.73 43.23 10.27
N GLU A 218 -3.68 41.90 10.40
CA GLU A 218 -2.46 41.10 10.31
C GLU A 218 -1.94 40.99 8.87
N ASP A 219 -2.82 40.77 7.90
CA ASP A 219 -2.46 40.76 6.48
C ASP A 219 -1.97 42.16 6.05
N LYS A 220 -2.62 43.23 6.52
CA LYS A 220 -2.18 44.61 6.26
C LYS A 220 -0.78 44.89 6.82
N ARG A 221 -0.51 44.53 8.08
CA ARG A 221 0.82 44.69 8.68
C ARG A 221 1.90 43.87 7.97
N THR A 222 1.55 42.65 7.58
CA THR A 222 2.45 41.76 6.83
C THR A 222 2.85 42.39 5.50
N LEU A 223 1.86 42.86 4.74
CA LEU A 223 2.11 43.56 3.48
C LEU A 223 2.93 44.83 3.68
N GLU A 224 2.58 45.65 4.68
CA GLU A 224 3.31 46.90 4.98
C GLU A 224 4.79 46.61 5.26
N ASN A 225 5.08 45.60 6.09
CA ASN A 225 6.45 45.21 6.41
C ASN A 225 7.22 44.72 5.18
N LEU A 226 6.60 43.91 4.32
CA LEU A 226 7.25 43.36 3.13
C LEU A 226 7.50 44.42 2.06
N VAL A 227 6.58 45.38 1.88
CA VAL A 227 6.76 46.51 0.96
C VAL A 227 7.85 47.45 1.47
N ASN A 228 7.89 47.73 2.78
CA ASN A 228 8.98 48.51 3.39
C ASN A 228 10.33 47.80 3.26
N GLU A 229 10.40 46.49 3.53
CA GLU A 229 11.64 45.73 3.37
C GLU A 229 12.09 45.68 1.90
N HIS A 230 11.14 45.55 0.97
CA HIS A 230 11.43 45.65 -0.45
C HIS A 230 12.05 47.01 -0.78
N TYR A 231 11.44 48.12 -0.33
CA TYR A 231 12.00 49.46 -0.51
C TYR A 231 13.40 49.61 0.10
N ASP A 232 13.61 49.10 1.31
CA ASP A 232 14.90 49.21 2.00
C ASP A 232 16.03 48.47 1.27
N ARG A 233 15.70 47.32 0.66
CA ARG A 233 16.66 46.49 -0.07
C ARG A 233 16.87 46.94 -1.51
N THR A 234 15.81 47.35 -2.21
CA THR A 234 15.88 47.63 -3.66
C THR A 234 15.93 49.12 -3.99
N ARG A 235 15.44 49.98 -3.10
CA ARG A 235 15.16 51.41 -3.37
C ARG A 235 14.16 51.63 -4.51
N SER A 236 13.23 50.68 -4.69
CA SER A 236 12.12 50.75 -5.64
C SER A 236 11.26 52.01 -5.46
N GLU A 237 11.09 52.81 -6.52
CA GLU A 237 10.15 53.94 -6.50
C GLU A 237 8.68 53.46 -6.49
N ARG A 238 8.37 52.28 -7.06
CA ARG A 238 7.04 51.64 -6.98
C ARG A 238 6.66 51.34 -5.54
N ALA A 239 7.54 50.72 -4.76
CA ALA A 239 7.31 50.44 -3.35
C ALA A 239 7.19 51.71 -2.51
N LYS A 240 8.01 52.73 -2.80
CA LYS A 240 7.94 54.05 -2.16
C LYS A 240 6.59 54.73 -2.39
N LEU A 241 6.07 54.67 -3.62
CA LEU A 241 4.74 55.19 -3.96
C LEU A 241 3.64 54.49 -3.16
N ILE A 242 3.69 53.17 -3.06
CA ILE A 242 2.74 52.35 -2.30
C ILE A 242 2.80 52.71 -0.80
N ILE A 243 4.00 52.84 -0.23
CA ILE A 243 4.21 53.20 1.18
C ILE A 243 3.64 54.60 1.48
N ASN A 244 3.94 55.58 0.63
CA ASN A 244 3.47 56.96 0.82
C ASN A 244 1.93 57.08 0.74
N ASN A 245 1.28 56.18 0.01
CA ASN A 245 -0.17 56.17 -0.22
C ASN A 245 -0.84 54.93 0.39
N TRP A 246 -0.28 54.41 1.50
CA TRP A 246 -0.64 53.11 2.06
C TRP A 246 -2.15 52.91 2.31
N LYS A 247 -2.84 53.94 2.80
CA LYS A 247 -4.28 53.87 3.12
C LYS A 247 -5.14 53.53 1.90
N GLU A 248 -4.75 53.99 0.72
CA GLU A 248 -5.40 53.70 -0.54
C GLU A 248 -4.94 52.34 -1.08
N TYR A 249 -3.63 52.15 -1.23
CA TYR A 249 -3.07 50.94 -1.83
C TYR A 249 -3.38 49.67 -1.05
N SER A 250 -3.41 49.71 0.28
CA SER A 250 -3.75 48.55 1.12
C SER A 250 -5.13 47.98 0.84
N GLN A 251 -6.05 48.75 0.27
CA GLN A 251 -7.40 48.30 -0.11
C GLN A 251 -7.45 47.68 -1.51
N ARG A 252 -6.42 47.92 -2.34
CA ARG A 252 -6.30 47.44 -3.72
C ARG A 252 -5.59 46.09 -3.82
N PHE A 253 -5.05 45.60 -2.70
CA PHE A 253 -4.48 44.26 -2.63
C PHE A 253 -5.56 43.19 -2.51
N THR A 254 -5.41 42.14 -3.32
CA THR A 254 -6.17 40.90 -3.22
C THR A 254 -5.28 39.79 -2.68
N LYS A 255 -5.78 39.06 -1.70
CA LYS A 255 -5.17 37.87 -1.11
C LYS A 255 -5.60 36.64 -1.90
N VAL A 256 -4.63 35.93 -2.45
CA VAL A 256 -4.82 34.62 -3.06
C VAL A 256 -4.58 33.56 -1.99
N PHE A 257 -5.62 32.78 -1.69
CA PHE A 257 -5.61 31.85 -0.57
C PHE A 257 -6.12 30.45 -0.95
N PRO A 258 -5.30 29.39 -0.86
CA PRO A 258 -5.73 28.06 -1.29
C PRO A 258 -6.93 27.50 -0.51
N LYS A 259 -7.91 26.98 -1.25
CA LYS A 259 -9.19 26.50 -0.71
C LYS A 259 -8.99 25.35 0.28
N ASP A 260 -8.14 24.39 -0.09
CA ASP A 260 -7.83 23.23 0.75
C ASP A 260 -7.04 23.63 2.00
N TYR A 261 -6.09 24.56 1.88
CA TYR A 261 -5.33 25.06 3.03
C TYR A 261 -6.25 25.77 4.05
N LYS A 262 -7.23 26.56 3.58
CA LYS A 262 -8.25 27.20 4.43
C LYS A 262 -9.12 26.18 5.17
N ARG A 263 -9.49 25.10 4.48
CA ARG A 263 -10.27 24.01 5.07
C ARG A 263 -9.46 23.29 6.16
N VAL A 264 -8.21 22.94 5.88
CA VAL A 264 -7.30 22.27 6.82
C VAL A 264 -7.08 23.11 8.08
N LEU A 265 -6.88 24.43 7.95
CA LEU A 265 -6.74 25.32 9.10
C LEU A 265 -8.02 25.37 9.95
N ARG A 266 -9.20 25.46 9.32
CA ARG A 266 -10.49 25.44 10.05
C ARG A 266 -10.69 24.12 10.79
N GLU A 267 -10.38 23.00 10.15
CA GLU A 267 -10.45 21.67 10.76
C GLU A 267 -9.44 21.51 11.90
N ALA A 268 -8.21 22.00 11.75
CA ALA A 268 -7.18 21.98 12.77
C ALA A 268 -7.54 22.86 13.97
N ILE A 269 -8.11 24.05 13.76
CA ILE A 269 -8.64 24.89 14.84
C ILE A 269 -9.75 24.16 15.59
N ALA A 270 -10.74 23.60 14.87
CA ALA A 270 -11.86 22.91 15.48
C ALA A 270 -11.41 21.66 16.27
N ASP A 271 -10.46 20.89 15.73
CA ASP A 271 -9.95 19.70 16.41
C ASP A 271 -9.07 20.07 17.61
N HIS A 272 -8.16 21.05 17.48
CA HIS A 272 -7.33 21.50 18.60
C HIS A 272 -8.18 22.05 19.75
N VAL A 273 -9.20 22.86 19.46
CA VAL A 273 -10.12 23.42 20.47
C VAL A 273 -10.97 22.32 21.14
N ARG A 274 -11.34 21.27 20.41
CA ARG A 274 -12.20 20.19 20.92
C ARG A 274 -11.43 19.12 21.70
N THR A 275 -10.20 18.80 21.28
CA THR A 275 -9.48 17.61 21.75
C THR A 275 -8.11 17.90 22.34
N GLY A 276 -7.57 19.12 22.16
CA GLY A 276 -6.19 19.45 22.54
C GLY A 276 -5.13 18.72 21.69
N SER A 277 -5.51 18.21 20.51
CA SER A 277 -4.65 17.43 19.61
C SER A 277 -3.31 18.11 19.36
N LYS A 278 -2.21 17.41 19.65
CA LYS A 278 -0.83 17.86 19.38
C LYS A 278 -0.54 17.98 17.88
N VAL A 279 -1.21 17.18 17.05
CA VAL A 279 -1.09 17.24 15.58
C VAL A 279 -1.81 18.47 15.04
N ALA A 280 -3.03 18.73 15.52
CA ALA A 280 -3.73 19.96 15.19
C ALA A 280 -2.97 21.19 15.71
N GLY A 281 -2.40 21.10 16.92
CA GLY A 281 -1.49 22.11 17.46
C GLY A 281 -0.25 22.32 16.60
N ALA A 282 0.37 21.26 16.07
CA ALA A 282 1.51 21.37 15.16
C ALA A 282 1.13 22.04 13.82
N ILE A 283 -0.04 21.74 13.26
CA ILE A 283 -0.56 22.39 12.05
C ILE A 283 -0.79 23.89 12.28
N LEU A 284 -1.34 24.25 13.45
CA LEU A 284 -1.55 25.65 13.83
C LEU A 284 -0.24 26.38 14.14
N ASN A 285 0.73 25.70 14.77
CA ASN A 285 2.08 26.23 15.00
C ASN A 285 2.85 26.40 13.69
N ASP A 286 2.65 25.52 12.71
CA ASP A 286 3.27 25.63 11.38
C ASP A 286 2.71 26.83 10.61
N TRP A 287 1.40 27.09 10.75
CA TRP A 287 0.76 28.32 10.27
C TRP A 287 1.27 29.56 10.99
N GLU A 288 1.37 29.54 12.33
CA GLU A 288 1.96 30.63 13.10
C GLU A 288 3.42 30.87 12.75
N SER A 289 4.20 29.84 12.38
CA SER A 289 5.60 30.00 11.96
C SER A 289 5.73 30.89 10.72
N ILE A 290 4.79 30.79 9.77
CA ILE A 290 4.74 31.66 8.59
C ILE A 290 4.41 33.11 9.00
N ALA A 291 3.51 33.30 9.98
CA ALA A 291 3.19 34.60 10.54
C ALA A 291 4.33 35.18 11.43
N TYR A 292 5.07 34.32 12.13
CA TYR A 292 6.13 34.67 13.08
C TYR A 292 7.45 35.03 12.36
N GLN A 293 7.75 34.42 11.21
CA GLN A 293 8.89 34.78 10.36
C GLN A 293 8.84 36.24 9.85
N LEU A 294 7.67 36.88 9.88
CA LEU A 294 7.47 38.27 9.50
C LEU A 294 7.80 39.29 10.61
N ASN A 295 8.02 38.82 11.86
CA ASN A 295 8.01 39.69 13.04
C ASN A 295 9.34 39.72 13.83
N MET A 296 10.49 39.67 13.15
CA MET A 296 11.80 39.71 13.83
C MET A 296 12.76 40.76 13.25
N ARG A 297 12.65 42.00 13.77
CA ARG A 297 13.74 42.85 14.35
C ARG A 297 13.29 44.32 14.49
N ALA A 298 12.45 44.62 15.48
CA ALA A 298 12.32 45.99 16.04
C ALA A 298 11.71 46.03 17.45
N ILE A 299 10.97 45.01 17.89
CA ILE A 299 10.26 45.06 19.17
C ILE A 299 10.75 43.93 20.07
N ASN A 300 11.91 44.13 20.69
CA ASN A 300 12.23 43.43 21.92
C ASN A 300 12.92 44.40 22.89
N ARG A 301 12.09 45.05 23.72
CA ARG A 301 12.47 45.50 25.06
C ARG A 301 11.32 45.88 26.00
N LYS A 302 10.04 45.88 25.58
CA LYS A 302 8.91 46.18 26.51
C LYS A 302 7.63 45.34 26.39
N MET A 303 7.50 44.40 25.45
CA MET A 303 6.33 43.50 25.41
C MET A 303 6.74 42.07 25.05
N ALA A 304 7.45 41.42 25.96
CA ALA A 304 7.52 39.97 26.01
C ALA A 304 6.49 39.50 27.04
N VAL A 305 5.25 39.28 26.60
CA VAL A 305 4.35 38.38 27.30
C VAL A 305 4.24 37.14 26.40
N PRO A 306 4.73 35.97 26.83
CA PRO A 306 4.67 34.77 26.01
C PRO A 306 3.21 34.38 25.75
N PHE A 307 2.97 33.73 24.61
CA PHE A 307 1.72 33.08 24.18
C PHE A 307 1.08 32.11 25.21
N ARG A 308 1.73 31.89 26.36
CA ARG A 308 1.12 31.30 27.57
C ARG A 308 0.01 32.17 28.19
N ALA A 309 -0.09 33.46 27.86
CA ALA A 309 -1.10 34.36 28.45
C ALA A 309 -2.43 34.45 27.68
N LEU A 310 -2.56 33.82 26.50
CA LEU A 310 -3.84 33.72 25.77
C LEU A 310 -4.72 32.54 26.24
N LEU A 311 -4.25 31.77 27.22
CA LEU A 311 -5.02 30.80 27.98
C LEU A 311 -5.55 31.44 29.27
N ASN A 312 -6.45 32.42 29.14
CA ASN A 312 -7.34 32.80 30.24
C ASN A 312 -8.71 32.16 29.99
N GLU A 313 -9.19 31.34 30.96
CA GLU A 313 -10.53 30.75 30.97
C GLU A 313 -11.66 31.78 30.72
N GLN A 314 -11.49 33.03 31.15
CA GLN A 314 -12.45 34.12 30.93
C GLN A 314 -12.60 34.50 29.44
N THR A 315 -11.53 34.43 28.66
CA THR A 315 -11.58 34.74 27.21
C THR A 315 -12.20 33.58 26.43
N GLN A 316 -11.94 32.33 26.85
CA GLN A 316 -12.62 31.15 26.30
C GLN A 316 -14.12 31.14 26.64
N GLN A 317 -14.51 31.57 27.84
CA GLN A 317 -15.92 31.77 28.19
C GLN A 317 -16.57 32.90 27.39
N ARG A 318 -15.90 34.04 27.21
CA ARG A 318 -16.40 35.16 26.37
C ARG A 318 -16.55 34.76 24.91
N TYR A 319 -15.63 33.98 24.36
CA TYR A 319 -15.72 33.49 22.98
C TYR A 319 -16.81 32.43 22.81
N ARG A 320 -17.01 31.53 23.79
CA ARG A 320 -18.16 30.61 23.82
C ARG A 320 -19.50 31.34 23.97
N GLN A 321 -19.55 32.40 24.78
CA GLN A 321 -20.74 33.25 24.93
C GLN A 321 -21.00 34.08 23.66
N TRP A 322 -19.96 34.57 22.99
CA TRP A 322 -20.04 35.28 21.72
C TRP A 322 -20.49 34.37 20.57
N LEU A 323 -19.97 33.14 20.49
CA LEU A 323 -20.44 32.10 19.55
C LEU A 323 -21.91 31.76 19.80
N ASN A 324 -22.31 31.50 21.06
CA ASN A 324 -23.70 31.21 21.40
C ASN A 324 -24.67 32.38 21.17
N LYS A 325 -24.18 33.63 21.20
CA LYS A 325 -24.99 34.83 21.00
C LYS A 325 -25.13 35.21 19.51
N ASN A 326 -24.10 34.98 18.70
CA ASN A 326 -24.09 35.38 17.28
C ASN A 326 -24.45 34.26 16.30
N LEU A 327 -24.40 32.98 16.70
CA LEU A 327 -24.82 31.84 15.86
C LEU A 327 -26.33 31.54 15.89
N LYS A 328 -27.12 32.29 16.67
CA LYS A 328 -28.59 32.09 16.74
C LYS A 328 -29.37 32.65 15.55
N ASN A 329 -28.74 33.50 14.72
CA ASN A 329 -29.42 34.22 13.65
C ASN A 329 -29.01 33.80 12.23
N ASP A 330 -28.23 32.71 12.09
CA ASP A 330 -27.86 32.19 10.77
C ASP A 330 -28.88 31.12 10.34
N SER A 331 -29.72 31.46 9.36
CA SER A 331 -30.80 30.62 8.84
C SER A 331 -30.31 29.30 8.25
N THR A 332 -29.02 29.20 7.91
CA THR A 332 -28.40 27.99 7.35
C THR A 332 -28.22 26.88 8.39
N PHE A 333 -28.27 27.19 9.70
CA PHE A 333 -28.09 26.21 10.77
C PHE A 333 -29.41 25.62 11.31
N GLN A 334 -30.57 26.21 11.00
CA GLN A 334 -31.87 25.65 11.42
C GLN A 334 -32.27 24.41 10.61
N GLU A 335 -31.82 24.26 9.36
CA GLU A 335 -32.03 23.03 8.59
C GLU A 335 -31.16 21.86 9.08
N ILE A 336 -30.02 22.13 9.72
CA ILE A 336 -29.16 21.08 10.29
C ILE A 336 -29.60 20.71 11.72
N ALA A 337 -30.15 21.66 12.48
CA ALA A 337 -30.67 21.39 13.83
C ALA A 337 -32.03 20.65 13.83
N GLY A 338 -32.83 20.74 12.75
CA GLY A 338 -34.10 20.00 12.59
C GLY A 338 -33.93 18.48 12.36
N VAL A 339 -32.72 18.02 12.02
CA VAL A 339 -32.40 16.59 11.82
C VAL A 339 -32.00 15.91 13.14
N ALA A 340 -31.89 16.67 14.25
CA ALA A 340 -31.45 16.17 15.55
C ALA A 340 -32.57 16.01 16.60
N SER A 341 -33.85 16.14 16.23
CA SER A 341 -34.98 15.80 17.12
C SER A 341 -35.70 14.54 16.62
N GLY A 342 -35.36 13.40 17.21
CA GLY A 342 -35.99 12.12 16.93
C GLY A 342 -37.49 12.15 17.22
N ASN A 343 -38.29 11.88 16.18
CA ASN A 343 -39.67 11.38 16.26
C ASN A 343 -40.18 11.03 14.86
N SER A 344 -39.68 9.95 14.24
CA SER A 344 -40.43 9.28 13.15
C SER A 344 -40.04 7.83 12.86
N MET A 345 -39.13 7.21 13.61
CA MET A 345 -38.68 5.83 13.37
C MET A 345 -39.32 4.82 14.34
N LEU A 346 -40.61 4.98 14.62
CA LEU A 346 -41.37 4.11 15.55
C LEU A 346 -42.62 3.46 14.90
N ARG A 347 -42.70 3.42 13.56
CA ARG A 347 -43.89 2.92 12.86
C ARG A 347 -43.70 1.79 11.83
N MET A 348 -42.49 1.26 11.62
CA MET A 348 -42.26 0.36 10.48
C MET A 348 -41.59 -1.00 10.74
N ILE A 349 -41.50 -1.49 11.98
CA ILE A 349 -41.00 -2.86 12.22
C ILE A 349 -41.85 -3.54 13.29
N LYS A 350 -43.05 -3.95 12.89
CA LYS A 350 -43.76 -5.10 13.44
C LYS A 350 -43.56 -6.23 12.42
N ASP A 351 -43.31 -7.43 12.94
CA ASP A 351 -43.45 -8.74 12.31
C ASP A 351 -42.16 -9.59 12.36
N ASP A 352 -42.30 -10.66 13.14
CA ASP A 352 -41.58 -11.94 13.21
C ASP A 352 -40.17 -12.07 13.82
N THR A 353 -40.15 -12.68 15.02
CA THR A 353 -39.03 -13.45 15.59
C THR A 353 -39.56 -14.68 16.34
N SER A 354 -38.89 -15.83 16.22
CA SER A 354 -39.11 -17.00 17.09
C SER A 354 -37.79 -17.66 17.55
N THR A 355 -37.61 -17.72 18.90
CA THR A 355 -36.92 -18.75 19.76
C THR A 355 -35.40 -19.04 19.59
N ALA A 356 -34.55 -19.30 20.60
CA ALA A 356 -34.67 -20.07 21.86
C ALA A 356 -33.65 -19.67 22.99
N ALA A 357 -33.69 -20.37 24.14
CA ALA A 357 -33.39 -19.96 25.53
C ALA A 357 -32.03 -20.37 26.18
N MET A 358 -31.68 -19.78 27.36
CA MET A 358 -30.53 -20.13 28.24
C MET A 358 -30.88 -20.16 29.75
N THR A 359 -30.01 -20.80 30.57
CA THR A 359 -30.29 -21.56 31.81
C THR A 359 -29.77 -20.95 33.14
N GLY A 360 -30.68 -20.48 34.00
CA GLY A 360 -30.78 -20.72 35.46
C GLY A 360 -29.69 -20.39 36.50
N LYS A 361 -28.45 -20.00 36.18
CA LYS A 361 -27.39 -19.76 37.21
C LYS A 361 -27.01 -18.28 37.46
N GLU A 362 -27.67 -17.35 36.79
CA GLU A 362 -27.29 -15.92 36.78
C GLU A 362 -27.95 -15.07 37.89
N GLU A 363 -28.92 -15.61 38.64
CA GLU A 363 -29.73 -14.84 39.59
C GLU A 363 -29.00 -14.37 40.86
N VAL A 364 -27.84 -14.94 41.20
CA VAL A 364 -27.15 -14.67 42.49
C VAL A 364 -26.02 -13.63 42.39
N LEU A 365 -25.41 -13.48 41.21
CA LEU A 365 -24.21 -12.64 41.04
C LEU A 365 -24.53 -11.14 40.91
N VAL A 366 -25.66 -10.79 40.28
CA VAL A 366 -26.03 -9.40 39.99
C VAL A 366 -26.38 -8.59 41.25
N PRO A 367 -27.16 -9.11 42.24
CA PRO A 367 -27.49 -8.35 43.44
C PRO A 367 -26.28 -8.08 44.36
N ARG A 368 -25.33 -9.02 44.43
CA ARG A 368 -24.10 -8.89 45.24
C ARG A 368 -23.16 -7.82 44.68
N ALA A 369 -23.00 -7.77 43.36
CA ALA A 369 -22.24 -6.72 42.69
C ALA A 369 -22.85 -5.32 42.95
N GLN A 370 -24.18 -5.20 42.86
CA GLN A 370 -24.90 -3.93 43.12
C GLN A 370 -24.77 -3.44 44.58
N SER A 371 -24.80 -4.35 45.55
CA SER A 371 -24.63 -4.07 46.99
C SER A 371 -23.26 -3.46 47.27
N THR A 372 -22.19 -4.10 46.78
CA THR A 372 -20.81 -3.63 46.98
C THR A 372 -20.61 -2.21 46.44
N LEU A 373 -21.13 -1.93 45.25
CA LEU A 373 -20.96 -0.64 44.58
C LEU A 373 -21.68 0.53 45.26
N LYS A 374 -22.85 0.28 45.86
CA LYS A 374 -23.55 1.30 46.66
C LYS A 374 -22.79 1.67 47.94
N SER A 375 -21.98 0.74 48.46
CA SER A 375 -21.18 0.96 49.68
C SER A 375 -19.85 1.69 49.45
N GLY A 376 -19.42 1.88 48.19
CA GLY A 376 -18.17 2.56 47.84
C GLY A 376 -16.89 1.83 48.26
N LYS A 377 -16.97 0.60 48.78
CA LYS A 377 -15.81 -0.24 49.11
C LYS A 377 -15.44 -1.12 47.91
N SER A 378 -14.15 -1.32 47.66
CA SER A 378 -13.68 -2.32 46.70
C SER A 378 -14.00 -3.72 47.23
N ALA A 379 -14.92 -4.46 46.60
CA ALA A 379 -14.94 -5.92 46.82
C ALA A 379 -13.79 -6.53 46.05
N GLU A 380 -13.09 -7.46 46.70
CA GLU A 380 -12.29 -8.45 46.02
C GLU A 380 -13.26 -9.50 45.45
N PHE A 381 -13.29 -9.60 44.13
CA PHE A 381 -13.87 -10.74 43.42
C PHE A 381 -12.76 -11.79 43.25
N ASP A 382 -13.09 -13.07 43.36
CA ASP A 382 -12.14 -14.11 42.97
C ASP A 382 -12.09 -14.28 41.44
N GLU A 383 -11.05 -14.94 40.93
CA GLU A 383 -10.85 -15.13 39.48
C GLU A 383 -12.03 -15.84 38.79
N ARG A 384 -12.75 -16.69 39.51
CA ARG A 384 -13.87 -17.49 38.96
C ARG A 384 -15.17 -16.68 38.89
N GLU A 385 -15.40 -15.81 39.88
CA GLU A 385 -16.47 -14.82 39.87
C GLU A 385 -16.24 -13.76 38.78
N GLU A 386 -14.97 -13.40 38.52
CA GLU A 386 -14.58 -12.44 37.48
C GLU A 386 -14.76 -13.02 36.06
N GLU A 387 -14.47 -14.31 35.86
CA GLU A 387 -14.72 -15.02 34.60
C GLU A 387 -16.22 -15.15 34.28
N LEU A 388 -17.03 -15.52 35.29
CA LEU A 388 -18.48 -15.64 35.15
C LEU A 388 -19.14 -14.28 34.83
N PHE A 389 -18.65 -13.20 35.44
CA PHE A 389 -19.13 -11.84 35.14
C PHE A 389 -18.79 -11.42 33.69
N GLN A 390 -17.60 -11.75 33.20
CA GLN A 390 -17.22 -11.48 31.81
C GLN A 390 -17.98 -12.33 30.80
N MET A 391 -18.27 -13.59 31.12
CA MET A 391 -19.07 -14.48 30.27
C MET A 391 -20.53 -14.01 30.18
N ALA A 392 -21.16 -13.68 31.31
CA ALA A 392 -22.53 -13.16 31.35
C ALA A 392 -22.65 -11.82 30.59
N PHE A 393 -21.67 -10.92 30.74
CA PHE A 393 -21.67 -9.63 30.03
C PHE A 393 -21.39 -9.79 28.53
N ARG A 394 -20.52 -10.71 28.11
CA ARG A 394 -20.31 -11.04 26.69
C ARG A 394 -21.55 -11.64 26.05
N ALA A 395 -22.23 -12.56 26.75
CA ALA A 395 -23.50 -13.13 26.28
C ALA A 395 -24.56 -12.03 26.11
N GLN A 396 -24.69 -11.14 27.10
CA GLN A 396 -25.65 -10.02 27.06
C GLN A 396 -25.34 -8.99 25.97
N TYR A 397 -24.06 -8.68 25.72
CA TYR A 397 -23.62 -7.79 24.64
C TYR A 397 -23.79 -8.42 23.24
N MET A 398 -23.56 -9.73 23.11
CA MET A 398 -23.79 -10.48 21.88
C MET A 398 -25.29 -10.58 21.54
N MET A 399 -26.15 -10.73 22.55
CA MET A 399 -27.61 -10.69 22.40
C MET A 399 -28.13 -9.28 22.06
N TRP A 400 -27.57 -8.23 22.67
CA TRP A 400 -27.88 -6.83 22.37
C TRP A 400 -27.58 -6.46 20.91
N ARG A 401 -26.48 -6.97 20.36
CA ARG A 401 -26.07 -6.72 18.97
C ARG A 401 -26.93 -7.46 17.93
N LYS A 402 -27.66 -8.52 18.31
CA LYS A 402 -28.57 -9.27 17.44
C LYS A 402 -30.03 -8.75 17.41
N GLY A 403 -30.34 -7.67 18.13
CA GLY A 403 -31.63 -6.96 17.98
C GLY A 403 -32.85 -7.54 18.71
N HIS A 404 -32.68 -8.55 19.57
CA HIS A 404 -33.78 -9.06 20.41
C HIS A 404 -33.92 -8.21 21.70
N HIS A 405 -34.87 -7.27 21.73
CA HIS A 405 -35.07 -6.38 22.87
C HIS A 405 -36.28 -6.70 23.76
N ARG A 406 -37.25 -7.52 23.33
CA ARG A 406 -38.47 -7.79 24.12
C ARG A 406 -38.52 -9.14 24.84
N GLY A 407 -37.87 -10.19 24.33
CA GLY A 407 -37.73 -11.46 25.07
C GLY A 407 -36.83 -11.35 26.31
N THR A 408 -35.87 -10.42 26.27
CA THR A 408 -34.86 -10.21 27.32
C THR A 408 -35.45 -9.62 28.60
N LEU A 409 -36.55 -8.85 28.51
CA LEU A 409 -37.19 -8.21 29.65
C LEU A 409 -38.10 -9.17 30.45
N GLN A 410 -38.43 -10.34 29.92
CA GLN A 410 -39.30 -11.32 30.59
C GLN A 410 -38.50 -12.50 31.17
N LEU A 411 -37.29 -12.77 30.64
CA LEU A 411 -36.39 -13.82 31.14
C LEU A 411 -35.48 -13.37 32.31
N MET A 412 -35.24 -12.06 32.47
CA MET A 412 -34.39 -11.51 33.53
C MET A 412 -35.20 -10.58 34.43
N GLY A 413 -35.97 -11.15 35.36
CA GLY A 413 -36.75 -10.39 36.34
C GLY A 413 -35.92 -9.31 37.04
N SER A 414 -36.42 -8.07 37.08
CA SER A 414 -35.99 -6.89 37.86
C SER A 414 -34.50 -6.53 38.04
N ASN A 415 -33.54 -7.26 37.46
CA ASN A 415 -32.10 -7.11 37.73
C ASN A 415 -31.28 -6.75 36.47
N VAL A 416 -31.63 -5.66 35.78
CA VAL A 416 -30.84 -5.11 34.66
C VAL A 416 -30.10 -3.86 35.10
N LEU A 417 -28.77 -3.81 34.91
CA LEU A 417 -27.93 -2.63 35.17
C LEU A 417 -28.24 -1.52 34.15
N ASP A 418 -28.47 -0.30 34.63
CA ASP A 418 -28.57 0.90 33.79
C ASP A 418 -27.33 1.04 32.88
N ASN A 419 -27.55 1.27 31.58
CA ASN A 419 -26.49 1.42 30.56
C ASN A 419 -25.39 2.44 30.92
N LYS A 420 -25.72 3.52 31.64
CA LYS A 420 -24.72 4.49 32.12
C LYS A 420 -23.90 3.96 33.27
N VAL A 421 -24.49 3.11 34.11
CA VAL A 421 -23.83 2.43 35.24
C VAL A 421 -22.94 1.31 34.71
N ALA A 422 -23.42 0.48 33.78
CA ALA A 422 -22.63 -0.58 33.14
C ALA A 422 -21.38 -0.04 32.40
N SER A 423 -21.53 1.08 31.68
CA SER A 423 -20.39 1.72 30.99
C SER A 423 -19.36 2.33 31.95
N ARG A 424 -19.81 2.90 33.08
CA ARG A 424 -18.89 3.35 34.16
C ARG A 424 -18.21 2.17 34.86
N LEU A 425 -18.93 1.09 35.09
CA LEU A 425 -18.42 -0.13 35.71
C LEU A 425 -17.30 -0.73 34.89
N PHE A 426 -17.51 -0.88 33.58
CA PHE A 426 -16.47 -1.36 32.67
C PHE A 426 -15.23 -0.45 32.71
N LYS A 427 -15.41 0.87 32.56
CA LYS A 427 -14.26 1.80 32.56
C LYS A 427 -13.50 1.83 33.88
N THR A 428 -14.16 1.60 35.00
CA THR A 428 -13.52 1.64 36.33
C THR A 428 -12.84 0.31 36.64
N ALA A 429 -13.51 -0.82 36.36
CA ALA A 429 -12.95 -2.16 36.53
C ALA A 429 -11.75 -2.38 35.60
N THR A 430 -11.86 -2.09 34.29
CA THR A 430 -10.74 -2.24 33.35
C THR A 430 -9.55 -1.36 33.72
N LYS A 431 -9.79 -0.17 34.28
CA LYS A 431 -8.71 0.75 34.68
C LYS A 431 -7.98 0.29 35.93
N GLU A 432 -8.68 -0.27 36.92
CA GLU A 432 -8.02 -0.83 38.12
C GLU A 432 -7.41 -2.21 37.86
N MET A 433 -8.00 -3.02 36.98
CA MET A 433 -7.39 -4.26 36.49
C MET A 433 -6.08 -3.97 35.75
N LEU A 434 -6.05 -2.98 34.85
CA LEU A 434 -4.84 -2.60 34.13
C LEU A 434 -3.76 -2.09 35.09
N LYS A 435 -4.14 -1.32 36.12
CA LYS A 435 -3.21 -0.86 37.16
C LYS A 435 -2.66 -2.02 37.99
N ARG A 436 -3.48 -2.99 38.38
CA ARG A 436 -3.02 -4.19 39.12
C ARG A 436 -2.10 -5.04 38.26
N ARG A 437 -2.42 -5.26 36.99
CA ARG A 437 -1.58 -6.00 36.02
C ARG A 437 -0.24 -5.32 35.83
N ILE A 438 -0.23 -4.00 35.62
CA ILE A 438 0.99 -3.20 35.49
C ILE A 438 1.80 -3.23 36.79
N SER A 439 1.14 -3.20 37.96
CA SER A 439 1.83 -3.27 39.26
C SER A 439 2.42 -4.65 39.56
N GLN A 440 1.75 -5.73 39.17
CA GLN A 440 2.25 -7.11 39.28
C GLN A 440 3.40 -7.36 38.32
N GLU A 441 3.29 -6.93 37.06
CA GLU A 441 4.38 -7.00 36.08
C GLU A 441 5.58 -6.16 36.53
N LYS A 442 5.35 -4.99 37.14
CA LYS A 442 6.40 -4.15 37.71
C LYS A 442 7.09 -4.80 38.90
N GLN A 443 6.35 -5.43 39.82
CA GLN A 443 6.92 -6.15 40.96
C GLN A 443 7.71 -7.39 40.53
N GLU A 444 7.24 -8.12 39.50
CA GLU A 444 7.95 -9.26 38.93
C GLU A 444 9.24 -8.82 38.22
N LEU A 445 9.20 -7.69 37.51
CA LEU A 445 10.38 -7.04 36.93
C LEU A 445 11.37 -6.55 37.99
N GLU A 446 10.89 -5.92 39.07
CA GLU A 446 11.74 -5.46 40.18
C GLU A 446 12.35 -6.64 40.95
N ARG A 447 11.63 -7.76 41.11
CA ARG A 447 12.15 -9.00 41.71
C ARG A 447 13.25 -9.61 40.83
N ARG A 448 13.00 -9.71 39.52
CA ARG A 448 14.00 -10.17 38.53
C ARG A 448 15.22 -9.26 38.42
N LEU A 449 15.03 -7.95 38.61
CA LEU A 449 16.11 -6.96 38.60
C LEU A 449 16.95 -7.01 39.89
N ASN A 450 16.30 -7.24 41.04
CA ASN A 450 16.97 -7.41 42.33
C ASN A 450 17.71 -8.76 42.44
N ASP A 451 17.17 -9.83 41.86
CA ASP A 451 17.86 -11.12 41.75
C ASP A 451 19.07 -11.06 40.80
N ALA A 452 19.08 -10.09 39.87
CA ALA A 452 20.18 -9.84 38.94
C ALA A 452 21.22 -8.82 39.44
N MET A 453 21.01 -8.16 40.58
CA MET A 453 21.91 -7.13 41.13
C MET A 453 22.33 -7.42 42.59
N ILE A 454 23.32 -8.29 42.76
CA ILE A 454 24.23 -8.25 43.92
C ILE A 454 25.66 -7.98 43.40
N PRO A 455 26.28 -6.83 43.73
CA PRO A 455 27.69 -6.56 43.46
C PRO A 455 28.59 -7.08 44.60
N SER A 456 29.83 -7.46 44.25
CA SER A 456 30.85 -7.90 45.21
C SER A 456 31.37 -6.74 46.07
N ALA A 457 31.55 -6.99 47.38
CA ALA A 457 32.46 -6.23 48.23
C ALA A 457 32.90 -7.01 49.50
N ALA A 458 34.23 -7.16 49.62
CA ALA A 458 35.05 -7.07 50.83
C ALA A 458 35.01 -8.13 51.96
N SER A 459 36.06 -8.97 51.93
CA SER A 459 36.97 -9.36 53.02
C SER A 459 36.42 -9.86 54.37
N ALA A 460 36.71 -11.14 54.67
CA ALA A 460 37.06 -11.57 56.02
C ALA A 460 38.11 -12.68 55.97
N VAL A 461 39.37 -12.30 56.18
CA VAL A 461 40.43 -13.19 56.66
C VAL A 461 40.22 -13.40 58.15
N PRO A 462 40.36 -14.64 58.65
CA PRO A 462 40.99 -14.83 59.95
C PRO A 462 42.24 -15.71 59.85
N ARG A 463 43.27 -15.21 60.53
CA ARG A 463 44.57 -15.80 60.87
C ARG A 463 44.56 -17.34 61.02
N ALA A 464 45.56 -17.96 60.40
CA ALA A 464 46.22 -19.14 60.97
C ALA A 464 47.73 -18.87 61.01
N LYS A 465 48.30 -18.89 62.21
CA LYS A 465 49.75 -18.87 62.47
C LYS A 465 50.22 -20.30 62.66
N THR A 466 51.32 -20.63 61.97
CA THR A 466 52.43 -21.55 62.34
C THR A 466 52.07 -23.03 62.53
N ARG A 467 52.82 -24.03 62.06
CA ARG A 467 54.17 -24.27 61.49
C ARG A 467 54.24 -25.84 61.28
N PRO A 468 55.35 -26.47 60.89
CA PRO A 468 56.34 -26.23 59.84
C PRO A 468 56.62 -27.52 59.01
N GLU A 469 57.71 -27.49 58.21
CA GLU A 469 58.41 -28.61 57.53
C GLU A 469 57.78 -29.01 56.17
N GLU A 470 58.48 -29.18 55.06
CA GLU A 470 59.93 -29.26 54.78
C GLU A 470 60.16 -29.07 53.26
N GLU A 471 61.43 -29.07 52.87
CA GLU A 471 62.04 -28.56 51.64
C GLU A 471 61.67 -29.24 50.30
N ILE A 472 61.79 -28.43 49.24
CA ILE A 472 61.89 -28.78 47.82
C ILE A 472 63.24 -29.49 47.57
N PRO A 473 63.37 -30.35 46.53
CA PRO A 473 64.44 -30.04 45.58
C PRO A 473 64.06 -30.15 44.10
N GLU A 474 64.83 -29.35 43.35
CA GLU A 474 64.73 -28.92 41.95
C GLU A 474 64.86 -30.01 40.85
N PRO A 475 64.50 -29.66 39.60
CA PRO A 475 64.50 -30.56 38.44
C PRO A 475 65.81 -30.50 37.65
N GLN A 476 66.23 -31.62 37.05
CA GLN A 476 67.21 -31.60 35.95
C GLN A 476 66.93 -32.65 34.86
N ASN A 477 66.65 -32.12 33.67
CA ASN A 477 67.17 -32.44 32.35
C ASN A 477 67.25 -33.87 31.82
N GLY A 478 66.67 -34.06 30.62
CA GLY A 478 67.06 -35.12 29.69
C GLY A 478 66.34 -35.01 28.34
N GLN A 479 67.04 -34.47 27.33
CA GLN A 479 66.59 -34.32 25.95
C GLN A 479 66.57 -35.67 25.19
N GLY A 480 65.54 -35.82 24.36
CA GLY A 480 65.65 -36.28 22.96
C GLY A 480 66.06 -37.72 22.68
N ALA A 481 65.12 -38.55 22.23
CA ALA A 481 65.17 -39.15 20.89
C ALA A 481 63.85 -39.84 20.55
N MET A 482 63.53 -39.74 19.27
CA MET A 482 62.32 -40.22 18.63
C MET A 482 62.20 -41.74 18.66
N VAL A 483 61.04 -42.22 19.09
CA VAL A 483 60.07 -43.12 18.41
C VAL A 483 59.19 -43.70 19.52
N GLU A 484 57.88 -43.37 19.55
CA GLU A 484 56.82 -44.40 19.60
C GLU A 484 55.38 -43.81 19.58
N LYS A 485 54.48 -44.73 19.22
CA LYS A 485 53.06 -44.64 18.86
C LYS A 485 52.13 -44.05 19.95
N ALA A 486 51.15 -43.27 19.46
CA ALA A 486 49.76 -43.01 19.89
C ALA A 486 49.34 -43.21 21.38
N PRO A 487 48.61 -42.25 21.98
CA PRO A 487 47.14 -42.24 21.81
C PRO A 487 46.48 -40.83 21.70
N VAL A 488 45.45 -40.79 20.84
CA VAL A 488 44.32 -39.85 20.69
C VAL A 488 44.32 -38.59 21.58
N ASP A 489 44.54 -37.42 20.95
CA ASP A 489 44.42 -36.11 21.60
C ASP A 489 43.63 -35.11 20.75
N GLY A 490 42.85 -34.25 21.42
CA GLY A 490 42.24 -33.06 20.85
C GLY A 490 40.77 -32.83 21.21
N ALA A 491 40.51 -32.26 22.39
CA ALA A 491 39.62 -31.09 22.59
C ALA A 491 39.06 -31.03 24.04
N ARG A 492 39.79 -30.36 24.93
CA ARG A 492 39.22 -29.75 26.14
C ARG A 492 39.97 -28.47 26.47
N GLU A 493 39.21 -27.40 26.71
CA GLU A 493 39.54 -26.04 27.16
C GLU A 493 39.40 -24.93 26.11
N GLN A 494 38.18 -24.39 26.04
CA GLN A 494 37.88 -22.95 26.10
C GLN A 494 36.37 -22.75 25.92
N LEU A 495 35.61 -23.04 26.97
CA LEU A 495 34.20 -22.66 27.07
C LEU A 495 33.95 -22.29 28.51
N VAL A 496 33.84 -20.98 28.75
CA VAL A 496 32.98 -20.25 29.70
C VAL A 496 33.69 -18.95 30.09
N SER A 497 33.57 -17.93 29.23
CA SER A 497 33.44 -16.54 29.67
C SER A 497 32.78 -15.71 28.56
N ASN A 498 31.81 -14.90 28.97
CA ASN A 498 31.13 -13.80 28.26
C ASN A 498 29.91 -14.16 27.40
N PHE A 499 28.75 -14.36 28.06
CA PHE A 499 27.46 -14.04 27.46
C PHE A 499 26.66 -13.13 28.41
N THR A 500 26.26 -11.98 27.86
CA THR A 500 25.37 -10.98 28.44
C THR A 500 24.02 -11.07 27.73
N ALA A 501 22.99 -10.45 28.31
CA ALA A 501 21.62 -10.48 27.82
C ALA A 501 21.42 -9.69 26.51
N GLU A 502 21.82 -10.27 25.38
CA GLU A 502 21.41 -9.85 24.03
C GLU A 502 21.27 -11.11 23.14
N ASP A 503 20.25 -11.95 23.37
CA ASP A 503 19.97 -13.12 22.51
C ASP A 503 18.46 -13.46 22.43
N PHE A 504 17.64 -12.47 22.04
CA PHE A 504 16.25 -12.71 21.58
C PHE A 504 15.94 -11.87 20.34
N VAL A 505 16.69 -12.08 19.25
CA VAL A 505 16.29 -11.77 17.87
C VAL A 505 16.91 -12.81 16.95
N ASP A 506 16.16 -13.83 16.54
CA ASP A 506 16.64 -14.81 15.56
C ASP A 506 16.48 -14.24 14.14
N SER A 507 17.47 -13.47 13.73
CA SER A 507 17.86 -13.26 12.33
C SER A 507 19.28 -13.77 12.18
N THR A 508 19.47 -14.91 11.53
CA THR A 508 20.80 -15.47 11.28
C THR A 508 21.61 -14.57 10.33
N PRO A 509 22.87 -14.20 10.69
CA PRO A 509 23.71 -13.33 9.89
C PRO A 509 24.46 -14.08 8.77
N LEU A 510 24.64 -13.38 7.65
CA LEU A 510 25.55 -13.73 6.56
C LEU A 510 27.00 -13.82 7.08
N THR A 511 27.63 -14.98 6.96
CA THR A 511 29.08 -15.13 7.14
C THR A 511 29.81 -14.57 5.91
N PHE A 512 30.39 -13.39 6.03
CA PHE A 512 31.39 -12.87 5.09
C PHE A 512 32.80 -13.27 5.56
N ASN A 513 33.55 -13.94 4.68
CA ASN A 513 34.95 -14.28 4.93
C ASN A 513 35.84 -13.02 4.94
N ASN A 514 36.82 -13.06 5.84
CA ASN A 514 37.84 -12.06 6.14
C ASN A 514 38.56 -11.47 4.91
N GLU A 515 38.32 -10.18 4.62
CA GLU A 515 39.36 -9.19 4.34
C GLU A 515 38.94 -7.85 4.97
N GLY A 516 39.87 -7.20 5.68
CA GLY A 516 39.59 -6.21 6.71
C GLY A 516 38.79 -4.98 6.27
N MET A 517 37.59 -4.83 6.85
CA MET A 517 36.82 -3.58 6.84
C MET A 517 36.68 -3.10 8.29
N SER A 518 37.15 -1.89 8.60
CA SER A 518 37.12 -1.37 9.98
C SER A 518 35.68 -1.11 10.44
N MET A 519 35.44 -1.30 11.75
CA MET A 519 34.15 -1.00 12.42
C MET A 519 33.63 0.43 12.18
N GLU A 520 34.51 1.35 11.79
CA GLU A 520 34.18 2.74 11.47
C GLU A 520 33.60 2.90 10.06
N LYS A 521 33.99 2.04 9.10
CA LYS A 521 33.34 1.94 7.78
C LYS A 521 32.01 1.19 7.84
N ALA A 522 31.88 0.19 8.72
CA ALA A 522 30.60 -0.50 8.94
C ALA A 522 29.53 0.42 9.55
N ARG A 523 29.93 1.37 10.41
CA ARG A 523 29.05 2.42 10.96
C ARG A 523 28.70 3.54 9.97
N GLN A 524 29.49 3.73 8.91
CA GLN A 524 29.18 4.69 7.84
C GLN A 524 28.28 4.09 6.74
N ALA A 525 28.13 2.76 6.69
CA ALA A 525 27.36 2.05 5.67
C ALA A 525 25.92 1.71 6.10
N LEU A 526 25.56 1.91 7.37
CA LEU A 526 24.21 1.72 7.89
C LEU A 526 23.67 3.08 8.33
N ASP A 527 22.76 3.64 7.53
CA ASP A 527 22.06 4.88 7.86
C ASP A 527 21.22 4.65 9.13
N MET A 528 21.33 5.55 10.12
CA MET A 528 20.50 5.48 11.33
C MET A 528 19.00 5.59 11.00
N GLU A 529 18.63 6.08 9.80
CA GLU A 529 17.24 6.09 9.32
C GLU A 529 16.67 4.68 9.04
N ASP A 530 17.50 3.67 8.73
CA ASP A 530 17.06 2.30 8.46
C ASP A 530 16.70 1.50 9.73
N LEU A 531 17.04 2.03 10.92
CA LEU A 531 16.72 1.43 12.22
C LEU A 531 15.36 1.90 12.79
N VAL A 532 14.70 2.86 12.16
CA VAL A 532 13.37 3.34 12.56
C VAL A 532 12.31 2.75 11.64
N SER A 533 11.39 1.94 12.19
CA SER A 533 10.30 1.35 11.41
C SER A 533 9.54 2.44 10.63
N ARG A 534 9.50 2.33 9.30
CA ARG A 534 8.89 3.34 8.44
C ARG A 534 7.37 3.29 8.55
N PRO A 535 6.66 4.43 8.56
CA PRO A 535 5.21 4.42 8.73
C PRO A 535 4.53 3.76 7.53
N LYS A 536 3.49 2.96 7.79
CA LYS A 536 2.70 2.26 6.76
C LYS A 536 1.52 3.09 6.23
N SER A 537 1.07 4.07 7.02
CA SER A 537 -0.02 4.97 6.69
C SER A 537 0.26 6.36 7.25
N VAL A 538 0.18 7.39 6.40
CA VAL A 538 0.39 8.79 6.78
C VAL A 538 -0.66 9.69 6.14
N ALA A 539 -1.09 10.75 6.84
CA ALA A 539 -2.16 11.64 6.37
C ALA A 539 -1.84 12.31 5.03
N PHE A 540 -0.57 12.64 4.80
CA PHE A 540 -0.09 13.34 3.60
C PHE A 540 1.15 12.62 3.05
N PRO A 541 0.94 11.54 2.26
CA PRO A 541 2.05 10.76 1.75
C PRO A 541 2.80 11.52 0.64
N ASP A 542 4.12 11.45 0.66
CA ASP A 542 5.02 11.99 -0.36
C ASP A 542 5.09 11.02 -1.55
N LYS A 543 4.52 11.41 -2.69
CA LYS A 543 4.52 10.58 -3.91
C LYS A 543 5.92 10.31 -4.47
N LYS A 544 6.82 11.29 -4.39
CA LYS A 544 8.14 11.19 -5.05
C LYS A 544 9.10 10.30 -4.28
N LYS A 545 8.99 10.30 -2.94
CA LYS A 545 9.84 9.48 -2.06
C LYS A 545 9.07 8.36 -1.35
N GLY A 546 7.83 8.10 -1.75
CA GLY A 546 6.94 7.20 -1.01
C GLY A 546 7.43 5.77 -0.92
N PHE A 547 8.10 5.27 -1.97
CA PHE A 547 8.67 3.93 -2.00
C PHE A 547 9.79 3.74 -0.95
N HIS A 548 10.55 4.79 -0.66
CA HIS A 548 11.62 4.80 0.33
C HIS A 548 11.13 5.18 1.73
N LYS A 549 10.09 6.01 1.84
CA LYS A 549 9.63 6.57 3.14
C LYS A 549 8.63 5.72 3.89
N TYR A 550 7.88 4.87 3.19
CA TYR A 550 6.76 4.13 3.78
C TYR A 550 7.06 2.65 3.73
N GLU A 551 6.38 1.85 4.55
CA GLU A 551 6.40 0.39 4.41
C GLU A 551 5.18 -0.11 3.64
N LYS A 552 5.32 -1.26 2.98
CA LYS A 552 4.17 -1.94 2.37
C LYS A 552 3.21 -2.39 3.48
N GLU A 553 1.96 -2.01 3.34
CA GLU A 553 0.84 -2.53 4.11
C GLU A 553 -0.29 -2.88 3.15
N ALA A 554 -0.47 -4.17 2.91
CA ALA A 554 -1.62 -4.65 2.15
C ALA A 554 -2.89 -4.48 2.97
N HIS A 555 -4.03 -4.53 2.30
CA HIS A 555 -5.32 -4.57 2.96
C HIS A 555 -5.35 -5.76 3.95
N PRO A 556 -5.50 -5.52 5.26
CA PRO A 556 -5.26 -6.54 6.26
C PRO A 556 -6.32 -7.64 6.19
N TYR A 557 -5.90 -8.86 6.48
CA TYR A 557 -6.83 -9.94 6.78
C TYR A 557 -7.30 -9.85 8.22
N ARG A 558 -8.53 -10.33 8.48
CA ARG A 558 -9.06 -10.62 9.82
C ARG A 558 -8.11 -11.60 10.52
N GLU A 559 -8.04 -11.50 11.84
CA GLU A 559 -7.20 -12.39 12.67
C GLU A 559 -7.57 -13.86 12.43
N PRO A 560 -6.60 -14.76 12.18
CA PRO A 560 -6.87 -16.17 11.91
C PRO A 560 -7.79 -16.83 12.94
N LYS A 561 -7.56 -16.58 14.25
CA LYS A 561 -8.39 -17.13 15.35
C LYS A 561 -9.87 -16.74 15.29
N VAL A 562 -10.18 -15.60 14.66
CA VAL A 562 -11.53 -15.08 14.56
C VAL A 562 -12.17 -15.52 13.25
N ARG A 563 -11.46 -15.37 12.13
CA ARG A 563 -12.02 -15.63 10.80
C ARG A 563 -12.26 -17.12 10.48
N VAL A 564 -11.70 -18.04 11.28
CA VAL A 564 -11.99 -19.48 11.17
C VAL A 564 -13.34 -19.87 11.76
N LEU A 565 -14.00 -18.95 12.48
CA LEU A 565 -15.30 -19.21 13.13
C LEU A 565 -16.49 -18.90 12.21
N ASP A 566 -16.23 -18.37 11.01
CA ASP A 566 -17.25 -17.97 10.05
C ASP A 566 -16.78 -18.14 8.60
N TRP A 567 -17.71 -17.98 7.67
CA TRP A 567 -17.49 -18.07 6.23
C TRP A 567 -17.39 -16.70 5.53
N GLU A 568 -17.34 -15.59 6.26
CA GLU A 568 -17.23 -14.26 5.68
C GLU A 568 -15.83 -14.03 5.08
N GLU A 569 -15.69 -12.99 4.25
CA GLU A 569 -14.42 -12.66 3.60
C GLU A 569 -13.25 -12.54 4.61
N ILE A 570 -12.11 -13.13 4.29
CA ILE A 570 -10.92 -13.12 5.16
C ILE A 570 -10.33 -11.72 5.31
N THR A 571 -10.62 -10.79 4.40
CA THR A 571 -10.19 -9.40 4.47
C THR A 571 -10.99 -8.61 5.49
N VAL A 572 -10.37 -7.67 6.19
CA VAL A 572 -11.09 -6.76 7.09
C VAL A 572 -12.13 -5.97 6.26
N PRO A 573 -13.41 -5.88 6.69
CA PRO A 573 -14.41 -5.10 5.97
C PRO A 573 -13.96 -3.65 5.78
N THR A 574 -14.00 -3.16 4.55
CA THR A 574 -13.63 -1.80 4.22
C THR A 574 -14.83 -0.88 4.44
N ASN A 575 -14.66 0.14 5.28
CA ASN A 575 -15.55 1.29 5.19
C ASN A 575 -14.95 2.22 4.13
N SER A 576 -15.54 2.22 2.93
CA SER A 576 -15.11 3.08 1.81
C SER A 576 -15.18 4.58 2.12
N ARG A 577 -15.85 4.98 3.21
CA ARG A 577 -15.88 6.35 3.76
C ARG A 577 -14.88 6.58 4.90
N SER A 578 -14.11 5.57 5.29
CA SER A 578 -13.10 5.69 6.35
C SER A 578 -11.94 6.54 5.88
N ARG A 579 -11.74 7.68 6.55
CA ARG A 579 -10.58 8.55 6.34
C ARG A 579 -9.26 7.82 6.58
N LEU A 580 -9.23 6.87 7.52
CA LEU A 580 -8.04 6.06 7.81
C LEU A 580 -7.72 5.07 6.69
N TYR A 581 -8.76 4.54 6.03
CA TYR A 581 -8.58 3.61 4.92
C TYR A 581 -8.16 4.32 3.64
N ASP A 582 -8.77 5.47 3.33
CA ASP A 582 -8.33 6.36 2.25
C ASP A 582 -6.86 6.81 2.48
N GLN A 583 -6.50 7.15 3.72
CA GLN A 583 -5.13 7.48 4.10
C GLN A 583 -4.14 6.32 3.83
N LEU A 584 -4.50 5.10 4.23
CA LEU A 584 -3.70 3.91 3.96
C LEU A 584 -3.49 3.74 2.45
N LEU A 585 -4.58 3.76 1.67
CA LEU A 585 -4.51 3.53 0.22
C LEU A 585 -3.71 4.61 -0.51
N ARG A 586 -3.86 5.89 -0.13
CA ARG A 586 -3.02 6.97 -0.66
C ARG A 586 -1.55 6.76 -0.32
N THR A 587 -1.25 6.30 0.90
CA THR A 587 0.13 6.00 1.31
C THR A 587 0.72 4.86 0.49
N GLN A 588 -0.05 3.79 0.29
CA GLN A 588 0.39 2.64 -0.51
C GLN A 588 0.49 2.98 -2.00
N ALA A 589 -0.41 3.81 -2.54
CA ALA A 589 -0.32 4.34 -3.90
C ALA A 589 0.89 5.27 -4.11
N ALA A 590 1.31 5.98 -3.07
CA ALA A 590 2.52 6.81 -3.08
C ALA A 590 3.81 5.98 -3.22
N ARG A 591 3.80 4.70 -2.82
CA ARG A 591 4.94 3.77 -3.03
C ARG A 591 5.18 3.44 -4.50
N CYS A 592 4.21 3.67 -5.39
CA CYS A 592 4.42 3.41 -6.82
C CYS A 592 5.40 4.43 -7.41
N MET A 593 6.47 3.95 -8.04
CA MET A 593 7.55 4.78 -8.61
C MET A 593 7.19 5.41 -9.97
N ASP A 594 6.01 5.10 -10.52
CA ASP A 594 5.58 5.56 -11.85
C ASP A 594 6.63 5.24 -12.95
N CYS A 595 7.06 3.98 -12.98
CA CYS A 595 8.13 3.51 -13.87
C CYS A 595 7.79 3.76 -15.34
N GLY A 596 8.73 4.33 -16.11
CA GLY A 596 8.56 4.55 -17.56
C GLY A 596 8.38 3.25 -18.36
N THR A 597 8.98 2.14 -17.90
CA THR A 597 8.76 0.77 -18.41
C THR A 597 8.13 -0.10 -17.31
N PRO A 598 6.81 0.01 -17.09
CA PRO A 598 6.15 -0.64 -15.96
C PRO A 598 5.98 -2.14 -16.20
N THR A 599 6.94 -2.94 -15.76
CA THR A 599 6.89 -4.42 -15.82
C THR A 599 5.65 -5.03 -15.15
N CYS A 600 5.05 -4.32 -14.19
CA CYS A 600 3.77 -4.73 -13.61
C CYS A 600 2.60 -4.80 -14.61
N HIS A 601 2.67 -4.06 -15.73
CA HIS A 601 1.66 -4.09 -16.81
C HIS A 601 1.78 -5.31 -17.67
N TYR A 602 3.02 -5.71 -17.99
CA TYR A 602 3.28 -6.61 -19.10
C TYR A 602 3.46 -8.03 -18.57
N PRO A 603 2.60 -8.98 -18.96
CA PRO A 603 2.81 -10.36 -18.61
C PRO A 603 4.11 -10.84 -19.27
N ASN A 604 4.91 -11.59 -18.53
CA ASN A 604 6.12 -12.22 -19.04
C ASN A 604 5.95 -13.75 -19.13
N PRO A 605 6.72 -14.45 -19.98
CA PRO A 605 6.57 -15.89 -20.18
C PRO A 605 6.86 -16.73 -18.92
N GLN A 606 7.51 -16.15 -17.92
CA GLN A 606 7.87 -16.78 -16.65
C GLN A 606 6.91 -16.42 -15.49
N GLY A 607 5.72 -15.90 -15.81
CA GLY A 607 4.60 -15.77 -14.86
C GLY A 607 4.53 -14.49 -14.05
N GLY A 608 5.36 -13.48 -14.34
CA GLY A 608 5.23 -12.13 -13.76
C GLY A 608 4.37 -11.20 -14.63
N GLY A 609 3.92 -10.07 -14.07
CA GLY A 609 3.15 -9.03 -14.78
C GLY A 609 1.66 -9.31 -14.88
N CYS A 610 0.85 -8.31 -15.22
CA CYS A 610 -0.60 -8.45 -15.31
C CYS A 610 -1.05 -9.00 -16.68
N PRO A 611 -1.71 -10.17 -16.75
CA PRO A 611 -2.19 -10.73 -18.03
C PRO A 611 -3.21 -9.87 -18.79
N LEU A 612 -3.90 -8.94 -18.10
CA LEU A 612 -4.84 -8.00 -18.72
C LEU A 612 -4.17 -6.76 -19.30
N GLY A 613 -2.87 -6.56 -19.09
CA GLY A 613 -2.23 -5.30 -19.48
C GLY A 613 -2.71 -4.11 -18.65
N ASN A 614 -3.14 -4.34 -17.39
CA ASN A 614 -3.71 -3.27 -16.55
C ASN A 614 -2.77 -2.07 -16.43
N ARG A 615 -3.33 -0.86 -16.55
CA ARG A 615 -2.60 0.43 -16.49
C ARG A 615 -2.29 0.87 -15.04
N ILE A 616 -1.55 0.03 -14.32
CA ILE A 616 -1.31 0.10 -12.87
C ILE A 616 -0.80 1.45 -12.34
N PRO A 617 0.33 2.05 -12.78
CA PRO A 617 0.75 3.36 -12.31
C PRO A 617 -0.28 4.46 -12.55
N THR A 618 -1.05 4.38 -13.65
CA THR A 618 -2.09 5.38 -13.96
C THR A 618 -3.17 5.39 -12.89
N TRP A 619 -3.81 4.25 -12.60
CA TRP A 619 -4.85 4.23 -11.58
C TRP A 619 -4.29 4.31 -10.15
N ASN A 620 -3.02 3.94 -9.92
CA ASN A 620 -2.33 4.24 -8.65
C ASN A 620 -2.13 5.74 -8.44
N ALA A 621 -1.68 6.47 -9.46
CA ALA A 621 -1.52 7.93 -9.41
C ALA A 621 -2.87 8.61 -9.14
N LEU A 622 -3.92 8.22 -9.87
CA LEU A 622 -5.27 8.73 -9.67
C LEU A 622 -5.82 8.40 -8.27
N THR A 623 -5.51 7.21 -7.73
CA THR A 623 -5.88 6.85 -6.35
C THR A 623 -5.14 7.71 -5.33
N TYR A 624 -3.85 7.97 -5.53
CA TYR A 624 -3.06 8.87 -4.69
C TYR A 624 -3.63 10.30 -4.68
N GLU A 625 -4.05 10.79 -5.84
CA GLU A 625 -4.69 12.11 -6.02
C GLU A 625 -6.12 12.17 -5.45
N GLY A 626 -6.71 11.02 -5.08
CA GLY A 626 -8.09 10.91 -4.63
C GLY A 626 -9.13 10.99 -5.76
N ASN A 627 -8.70 10.86 -7.02
CA ASN A 627 -9.58 10.86 -8.19
C ASN A 627 -10.12 9.45 -8.49
N TRP A 628 -10.94 8.95 -7.57
CA TRP A 628 -11.49 7.59 -7.58
C TRP A 628 -12.26 7.24 -8.85
N LYS A 629 -12.98 8.21 -9.44
CA LYS A 629 -13.81 7.95 -10.62
C LYS A 629 -12.94 7.72 -11.87
N GLN A 630 -11.92 8.54 -12.09
CA GLN A 630 -10.99 8.32 -13.19
C GLN A 630 -10.12 7.08 -12.95
N ALA A 631 -9.72 6.81 -11.70
CA ALA A 631 -9.01 5.58 -11.36
C ALA A 631 -9.84 4.34 -11.76
N LEU A 632 -11.14 4.37 -11.48
CA LEU A 632 -12.08 3.32 -11.92
C LEU A 632 -12.17 3.22 -13.44
N GLU A 633 -12.34 4.34 -14.14
CA GLU A 633 -12.43 4.34 -15.61
C GLU A 633 -11.19 3.69 -16.23
N ARG A 634 -9.98 4.03 -15.75
CA ARG A 634 -8.72 3.43 -16.19
C ARG A 634 -8.56 1.95 -15.82
N LEU A 635 -9.13 1.53 -14.69
CA LEU A 635 -9.14 0.11 -14.28
C LEU A 635 -10.09 -0.73 -15.15
N LEU A 636 -11.27 -0.19 -15.48
CA LEU A 636 -12.28 -0.87 -16.29
C LEU A 636 -11.94 -0.91 -17.79
N ASP A 637 -11.03 -0.06 -18.27
CA ASP A 637 -10.53 -0.12 -19.65
C ASP A 637 -9.96 -1.52 -19.99
N THR A 638 -9.26 -2.13 -19.03
CA THR A 638 -8.53 -3.39 -19.22
C THR A 638 -9.13 -4.58 -18.47
N ASN A 639 -9.86 -4.36 -17.37
CA ASN A 639 -10.41 -5.44 -16.55
C ASN A 639 -11.94 -5.39 -16.44
N ASN A 640 -12.60 -6.47 -16.82
CA ASN A 640 -14.06 -6.61 -16.72
C ASN A 640 -14.53 -6.71 -15.26
N PHE A 641 -13.77 -7.43 -14.41
CA PHE A 641 -14.20 -7.82 -13.06
C PHE A 641 -13.09 -7.59 -12.02
N PRO A 642 -12.71 -6.32 -11.74
CA PRO A 642 -11.69 -6.03 -10.73
C PRO A 642 -12.05 -6.51 -9.32
N GLU A 643 -13.33 -6.69 -9.02
CA GLU A 643 -13.79 -7.23 -7.74
C GLU A 643 -13.40 -8.69 -7.54
N PHE A 644 -13.19 -9.46 -8.63
CA PHE A 644 -12.70 -10.83 -8.55
C PHE A 644 -11.17 -10.82 -8.45
N THR A 645 -10.48 -10.19 -9.41
CA THR A 645 -9.01 -10.17 -9.43
C THR A 645 -8.42 -9.54 -8.17
N GLY A 646 -8.99 -8.44 -7.66
CA GLY A 646 -8.55 -7.80 -6.43
C GLY A 646 -8.68 -8.68 -5.16
N ARG A 647 -9.51 -9.72 -5.18
CA ARG A 647 -9.70 -10.64 -4.05
C ARG A 647 -8.88 -11.93 -4.19
N ILE A 648 -8.93 -12.56 -5.36
CA ILE A 648 -8.42 -13.93 -5.54
C ILE A 648 -7.17 -14.04 -6.41
N CYS A 649 -6.77 -12.99 -7.12
CA CYS A 649 -5.54 -13.05 -7.91
C CYS A 649 -4.32 -13.19 -6.98
N PRO A 650 -3.32 -14.02 -7.32
CA PRO A 650 -2.07 -14.10 -6.57
C PRO A 650 -1.13 -12.90 -6.84
N ALA A 651 -1.61 -11.89 -7.60
CA ALA A 651 -0.92 -10.63 -7.89
C ALA A 651 0.45 -10.80 -8.58
N PRO A 652 0.53 -11.44 -9.77
CA PRO A 652 1.78 -11.53 -10.54
C PRO A 652 2.36 -10.15 -10.92
N CYS A 653 1.51 -9.12 -10.97
CA CYS A 653 1.92 -7.73 -11.11
C CYS A 653 2.79 -7.24 -9.93
N GLU A 654 2.54 -7.70 -8.70
CA GLU A 654 3.34 -7.33 -7.53
C GLU A 654 4.71 -8.02 -7.53
N GLU A 655 4.80 -9.26 -8.01
CA GLU A 655 6.07 -10.00 -8.17
C GLU A 655 6.98 -9.39 -9.22
N SER A 656 6.39 -8.86 -10.29
CA SER A 656 7.10 -8.16 -11.36
C SER A 656 7.33 -6.68 -11.07
N CYS A 657 6.90 -6.14 -9.92
CA CYS A 657 7.07 -4.73 -9.60
C CYS A 657 8.56 -4.37 -9.53
N VAL A 658 9.00 -3.29 -10.17
CA VAL A 658 10.41 -2.83 -10.15
C VAL A 658 10.89 -2.56 -8.73
N LEU A 659 9.99 -2.08 -7.85
CA LEU A 659 10.33 -1.90 -6.44
C LEU A 659 10.71 -3.21 -5.76
N GLY A 660 10.17 -4.34 -6.23
CA GLY A 660 10.44 -5.71 -5.79
C GLY A 660 11.89 -6.16 -5.88
N ILE A 661 12.75 -5.43 -6.61
CA ILE A 661 14.19 -5.72 -6.71
C ILE A 661 14.90 -5.35 -5.39
N ASN A 662 14.54 -4.21 -4.79
CA ASN A 662 15.24 -3.65 -3.63
C ASN A 662 14.37 -3.64 -2.37
N GLU A 663 13.05 -3.72 -2.52
CA GLU A 663 12.11 -3.60 -1.41
C GLU A 663 10.78 -4.33 -1.66
N LYS A 664 9.87 -4.34 -0.67
CA LYS A 664 8.53 -4.91 -0.86
C LYS A 664 7.76 -4.15 -1.95
N SER A 665 7.08 -4.87 -2.83
CA SER A 665 6.27 -4.31 -3.92
C SER A 665 5.18 -3.33 -3.46
N VAL A 666 4.62 -2.58 -4.41
CA VAL A 666 3.40 -1.79 -4.17
C VAL A 666 2.23 -2.74 -3.86
N ALA A 667 1.30 -2.34 -2.99
CA ALA A 667 0.08 -3.10 -2.69
C ALA A 667 -0.98 -2.97 -3.80
N ILE A 668 -0.62 -3.35 -5.03
CA ILE A 668 -1.42 -3.22 -6.26
C ILE A 668 -2.77 -3.90 -6.11
N LYS A 669 -2.80 -5.14 -5.60
CA LYS A 669 -4.04 -5.92 -5.40
C LYS A 669 -5.00 -5.22 -4.43
N SER A 670 -4.46 -4.64 -3.36
CA SER A 670 -5.25 -3.90 -2.35
C SER A 670 -5.84 -2.61 -2.91
N ILE A 671 -5.10 -1.92 -3.76
CA ILE A 671 -5.59 -0.70 -4.42
C ILE A 671 -6.66 -1.05 -5.46
N GLU A 672 -6.47 -2.12 -6.25
CA GLU A 672 -7.44 -2.60 -7.24
C GLU A 672 -8.80 -2.89 -6.59
N VAL A 673 -8.82 -3.71 -5.52
CA VAL A 673 -10.07 -4.06 -4.83
C VAL A 673 -10.73 -2.84 -4.17
N ALA A 674 -9.93 -1.89 -3.67
CA ALA A 674 -10.47 -0.68 -3.07
C ALA A 674 -11.15 0.25 -4.09
N ILE A 675 -10.57 0.40 -5.29
CA ILE A 675 -11.17 1.22 -6.36
C ILE A 675 -12.56 0.70 -6.71
N ILE A 676 -12.68 -0.62 -6.95
CA ILE A 676 -13.94 -1.22 -7.39
C ILE A 676 -14.98 -1.26 -6.25
N ASP A 677 -14.58 -1.56 -5.02
CA ASP A 677 -15.50 -1.54 -3.87
C ASP A 677 -16.01 -0.11 -3.59
N TYR A 678 -15.12 0.90 -3.72
CA TYR A 678 -15.51 2.31 -3.64
C TYR A 678 -16.54 2.66 -4.74
N ALA A 679 -16.29 2.23 -5.97
CA ALA A 679 -17.19 2.48 -7.11
C ALA A 679 -18.59 1.87 -6.92
N PHE A 680 -18.67 0.64 -6.41
CA PHE A 680 -19.95 0.02 -6.05
C PHE A 680 -20.65 0.82 -4.94
N SER A 681 -19.93 1.24 -3.90
CA SER A 681 -20.51 2.03 -2.80
C SER A 681 -21.03 3.41 -3.23
N LYS A 682 -20.55 3.94 -4.37
CA LYS A 682 -21.00 5.20 -4.99
C LYS A 682 -22.07 5.01 -6.06
N GLY A 683 -22.43 3.77 -6.41
CA GLY A 683 -23.37 3.47 -7.49
C GLY A 683 -22.84 3.84 -8.87
N TRP A 684 -21.51 3.83 -9.07
CA TRP A 684 -20.88 4.15 -10.37
C TRP A 684 -20.86 2.97 -11.33
N ILE A 685 -20.86 1.73 -10.80
CA ILE A 685 -21.05 0.53 -11.60
C ILE A 685 -22.54 0.36 -11.88
N LYS A 686 -22.91 0.40 -13.16
CA LYS A 686 -24.28 0.26 -13.64
C LYS A 686 -24.31 -0.64 -14.88
N PRO A 687 -25.43 -1.31 -15.16
CA PRO A 687 -25.62 -2.00 -16.43
C PRO A 687 -25.41 -1.04 -17.61
N ARG A 688 -24.68 -1.50 -18.63
CA ARG A 688 -24.46 -0.82 -19.90
C ARG A 688 -25.03 -1.64 -21.08
N PRO A 689 -26.37 -1.77 -21.21
CA PRO A 689 -26.97 -2.44 -22.36
C PRO A 689 -26.59 -1.71 -23.66
N PRO A 690 -26.44 -2.44 -24.80
CA PRO A 690 -26.09 -1.83 -26.07
C PRO A 690 -27.24 -0.93 -26.56
N LYS A 691 -26.88 0.19 -27.22
CA LYS A 691 -27.86 1.12 -27.81
C LYS A 691 -28.47 0.58 -29.10
N VAL A 692 -27.74 -0.26 -29.83
CA VAL A 692 -28.12 -0.84 -31.11
C VAL A 692 -27.76 -2.32 -31.07
N ARG A 693 -28.65 -3.19 -31.57
CA ARG A 693 -28.40 -4.62 -31.70
C ARG A 693 -27.90 -4.95 -33.11
N THR A 694 -26.95 -5.86 -33.21
CA THR A 694 -26.41 -6.37 -34.49
C THR A 694 -27.28 -7.46 -35.10
N TYR A 695 -28.24 -8.00 -34.32
CA TYR A 695 -29.05 -9.18 -34.61
C TYR A 695 -28.25 -10.49 -34.76
N LYS A 696 -26.95 -10.47 -34.46
CA LYS A 696 -26.14 -11.68 -34.38
C LYS A 696 -26.32 -12.36 -33.02
N GLN A 697 -26.41 -13.68 -33.05
CA GLN A 697 -26.65 -14.54 -31.89
C GLN A 697 -25.36 -15.29 -31.55
N VAL A 698 -24.91 -15.21 -30.30
CA VAL A 698 -23.71 -15.92 -29.83
C VAL A 698 -24.03 -16.79 -28.63
N ALA A 699 -23.70 -18.07 -28.72
CA ALA A 699 -23.75 -19.01 -27.59
C ALA A 699 -22.39 -19.09 -26.89
N ILE A 700 -22.38 -19.07 -25.57
CA ILE A 700 -21.19 -19.26 -24.75
C ILE A 700 -21.43 -20.44 -23.81
N ILE A 701 -20.56 -21.45 -23.85
CA ILE A 701 -20.67 -22.65 -23.04
C ILE A 701 -19.73 -22.53 -21.84
N GLY A 702 -20.29 -22.41 -20.65
CA GLY A 702 -19.59 -22.21 -19.38
C GLY A 702 -19.64 -20.77 -18.90
N SER A 703 -20.06 -20.59 -17.65
CA SER A 703 -20.22 -19.26 -17.02
C SER A 703 -19.05 -18.88 -16.10
N GLY A 704 -17.88 -19.47 -16.30
CA GLY A 704 -16.66 -19.06 -15.62
C GLY A 704 -16.19 -17.65 -16.02
N PRO A 705 -15.10 -17.14 -15.42
CA PRO A 705 -14.60 -15.79 -15.69
C PRO A 705 -14.36 -15.49 -17.18
N ALA A 706 -13.89 -16.48 -17.95
CA ALA A 706 -13.67 -16.35 -19.39
C ALA A 706 -14.98 -16.12 -20.15
N GLY A 707 -15.97 -16.99 -19.93
CA GLY A 707 -17.29 -16.88 -20.55
C GLY A 707 -18.01 -15.58 -20.16
N LEU A 708 -17.95 -15.18 -18.89
CA LEU A 708 -18.55 -13.91 -18.44
C LEU A 708 -17.87 -12.68 -19.07
N ALA A 709 -16.53 -12.69 -19.19
CA ALA A 709 -15.80 -11.58 -19.78
C ALA A 709 -16.13 -11.43 -21.28
N ALA A 710 -16.18 -12.57 -21.98
CA ALA A 710 -16.57 -12.62 -23.39
C ALA A 710 -18.02 -12.15 -23.58
N ALA A 711 -18.94 -12.66 -22.75
CA ALA A 711 -20.37 -12.30 -22.79
C ALA A 711 -20.58 -10.80 -22.64
N GLN A 712 -19.90 -10.18 -21.67
CA GLN A 712 -20.00 -8.74 -21.44
C GLN A 712 -19.52 -7.93 -22.65
N GLN A 713 -18.39 -8.30 -23.25
CA GLN A 713 -17.86 -7.56 -24.41
C GLN A 713 -18.76 -7.70 -25.64
N LEU A 714 -19.15 -8.93 -25.97
CA LEU A 714 -20.01 -9.22 -27.12
C LEU A 714 -21.38 -8.58 -26.99
N ASN A 715 -22.00 -8.64 -25.80
CA ASN A 715 -23.28 -7.98 -25.56
C ASN A 715 -23.17 -6.45 -25.73
N ARG A 716 -22.08 -5.84 -25.26
CA ARG A 716 -21.85 -4.40 -25.42
C ARG A 716 -21.54 -3.98 -26.86
N ALA A 717 -21.00 -4.89 -27.68
CA ALA A 717 -20.87 -4.69 -29.12
C ALA A 717 -22.23 -4.70 -29.86
N GLY A 718 -23.29 -5.18 -29.20
CA GLY A 718 -24.65 -5.23 -29.75
C GLY A 718 -25.13 -6.63 -30.12
N HIS A 719 -24.28 -7.66 -29.97
CA HIS A 719 -24.70 -9.05 -30.18
C HIS A 719 -25.67 -9.50 -29.10
N SER A 720 -26.55 -10.43 -29.44
CA SER A 720 -27.39 -11.13 -28.48
C SER A 720 -26.62 -12.34 -27.96
N VAL A 721 -26.41 -12.40 -26.65
CA VAL A 721 -25.55 -13.40 -26.02
C VAL A 721 -26.35 -14.28 -25.08
N THR A 722 -26.20 -15.59 -25.27
CA THR A 722 -26.78 -16.64 -24.42
C THR A 722 -25.67 -17.48 -23.82
N VAL A 723 -25.62 -17.56 -22.49
CA VAL A 723 -24.64 -18.34 -21.74
C VAL A 723 -25.31 -19.60 -21.20
N PHE A 724 -24.76 -20.76 -21.52
CA PHE A 724 -25.19 -22.06 -21.01
C PHE A 724 -24.26 -22.50 -19.88
N GLU A 725 -24.83 -22.85 -18.74
CA GLU A 725 -24.12 -23.30 -17.54
C GLU A 725 -24.70 -24.63 -17.08
N ARG A 726 -23.81 -25.61 -16.85
CA ARG A 726 -24.21 -26.96 -16.42
C ARG A 726 -24.67 -26.98 -14.96
N SER A 727 -24.11 -26.11 -14.13
CA SER A 727 -24.52 -25.96 -12.74
C SER A 727 -25.79 -25.12 -12.60
N ASP A 728 -26.44 -25.22 -11.44
CA ASP A 728 -27.64 -24.46 -11.06
C ASP A 728 -27.39 -22.96 -10.85
N ARG A 729 -26.12 -22.55 -10.72
CA ARG A 729 -25.71 -21.15 -10.51
C ARG A 729 -24.56 -20.74 -11.42
N VAL A 730 -24.59 -19.48 -11.82
CA VAL A 730 -23.61 -18.83 -12.71
C VAL A 730 -22.32 -18.48 -11.96
N GLY A 731 -21.17 -18.68 -12.60
CA GLY A 731 -19.86 -18.22 -12.10
C GLY A 731 -18.74 -19.26 -12.20
N GLY A 732 -19.04 -20.51 -12.58
CA GLY A 732 -18.07 -21.60 -12.62
C GLY A 732 -17.31 -21.75 -11.29
N LEU A 733 -15.98 -21.82 -11.35
CA LEU A 733 -15.15 -21.92 -10.14
C LEU A 733 -15.23 -20.69 -9.22
N LEU A 734 -15.68 -19.52 -9.70
CA LEU A 734 -15.95 -18.39 -8.80
C LEU A 734 -17.10 -18.71 -7.84
N MET A 735 -18.06 -19.51 -8.30
CA MET A 735 -19.25 -19.90 -7.54
C MET A 735 -18.97 -21.13 -6.67
N TYR A 736 -18.51 -22.23 -7.28
CA TYR A 736 -18.40 -23.53 -6.60
C TYR A 736 -16.98 -24.04 -6.35
N GLY A 737 -15.94 -23.35 -6.83
CA GLY A 737 -14.56 -23.78 -6.60
C GLY A 737 -13.90 -23.04 -5.45
N ILE A 738 -13.78 -21.73 -5.60
CA ILE A 738 -13.14 -20.85 -4.62
C ILE A 738 -14.06 -20.74 -3.40
N PRO A 739 -13.58 -20.90 -2.16
CA PRO A 739 -14.43 -20.78 -0.98
C PRO A 739 -15.03 -19.39 -0.74
N ASN A 740 -16.19 -19.33 -0.07
CA ASN A 740 -16.90 -18.08 0.25
C ASN A 740 -16.05 -17.09 1.06
N MET A 741 -15.19 -17.58 1.96
CA MET A 741 -14.29 -16.71 2.74
C MET A 741 -13.20 -16.03 1.90
N LYS A 742 -12.91 -16.48 0.68
CA LYS A 742 -12.00 -15.75 -0.25
C LYS A 742 -12.75 -14.81 -1.18
N LEU A 743 -13.97 -15.20 -1.56
CA LEU A 743 -14.79 -14.49 -2.53
C LEU A 743 -16.26 -14.76 -2.20
N ASP A 744 -16.94 -13.76 -1.63
CA ASP A 744 -18.34 -13.87 -1.22
C ASP A 744 -19.25 -14.10 -2.45
N LYS A 745 -20.01 -15.21 -2.41
CA LYS A 745 -20.85 -15.64 -3.54
C LYS A 745 -22.05 -14.74 -3.75
N THR A 746 -22.66 -14.28 -2.66
CA THR A 746 -23.92 -13.53 -2.72
C THR A 746 -23.66 -12.05 -2.97
N LYS A 747 -22.71 -11.44 -2.27
CA LYS A 747 -22.46 -9.99 -2.32
C LYS A 747 -21.58 -9.56 -3.49
N ILE A 748 -20.72 -10.47 -3.99
CA ILE A 748 -19.74 -10.14 -5.03
C ILE A 748 -20.04 -10.86 -6.35
N VAL A 749 -20.12 -12.19 -6.35
CA VAL A 749 -20.33 -12.97 -7.59
C VAL A 749 -21.75 -12.75 -8.12
N GLN A 750 -22.78 -13.01 -7.32
CA GLN A 750 -24.18 -12.85 -7.75
C GLN A 750 -24.49 -11.41 -8.16
N ARG A 751 -24.02 -10.42 -7.39
CA ARG A 751 -24.13 -8.99 -7.77
C ARG A 751 -23.62 -8.69 -9.19
N ARG A 752 -22.52 -9.33 -9.61
CA ARG A 752 -21.98 -9.17 -10.97
C ARG A 752 -22.84 -9.89 -12.00
N VAL A 753 -23.32 -11.09 -11.69
CA VAL A 753 -24.24 -11.83 -12.56
C VAL A 753 -25.52 -11.03 -12.81
N ASP A 754 -26.12 -10.48 -11.75
CA ASP A 754 -27.32 -9.65 -11.84
C ASP A 754 -27.09 -8.42 -12.73
N LEU A 755 -25.92 -7.79 -12.61
CA LEU A 755 -25.54 -6.69 -13.49
C LEU A 755 -25.45 -7.10 -14.95
N LEU A 756 -24.87 -8.27 -15.25
CA LEU A 756 -24.74 -8.79 -16.62
C LEU A 756 -26.11 -9.18 -17.20
N GLN A 757 -26.99 -9.77 -16.38
CA GLN A 757 -28.35 -10.07 -16.78
C GLN A 757 -29.14 -8.78 -17.07
N ALA A 758 -28.97 -7.75 -16.24
CA ALA A 758 -29.54 -6.43 -16.49
C ALA A 758 -28.93 -5.70 -17.71
N GLU A 759 -27.75 -6.09 -18.19
CA GLU A 759 -27.19 -5.64 -19.48
C GLU A 759 -27.85 -6.34 -20.69
N GLY A 760 -28.66 -7.38 -20.47
CA GLY A 760 -29.38 -8.13 -21.49
C GLY A 760 -28.71 -9.44 -21.91
N ILE A 761 -27.81 -9.99 -21.10
CA ILE A 761 -27.25 -11.34 -21.29
C ILE A 761 -28.24 -12.37 -20.74
N THR A 762 -28.50 -13.43 -21.51
CA THR A 762 -29.38 -14.52 -21.09
C THR A 762 -28.56 -15.66 -20.50
N PHE A 763 -28.95 -16.18 -19.34
CA PHE A 763 -28.31 -17.33 -18.71
C PHE A 763 -29.27 -18.52 -18.68
N HIS A 764 -28.84 -19.67 -19.18
CA HIS A 764 -29.51 -20.95 -19.00
C HIS A 764 -28.64 -21.83 -18.10
N THR A 765 -29.04 -21.95 -16.84
CA THR A 765 -28.42 -22.82 -15.84
C THR A 765 -28.99 -24.23 -15.90
N SER A 766 -28.29 -25.19 -15.31
CA SER A 766 -28.67 -26.61 -15.32
C SER A 766 -28.82 -27.18 -16.75
N VAL A 767 -28.02 -26.69 -17.69
CA VAL A 767 -27.97 -27.19 -19.08
C VAL A 767 -26.53 -27.60 -19.39
N GLU A 768 -26.30 -28.91 -19.53
CA GLU A 768 -25.01 -29.48 -19.88
C GLU A 768 -24.94 -29.77 -21.38
N ILE A 769 -24.11 -29.01 -22.09
CA ILE A 769 -23.85 -29.25 -23.52
C ILE A 769 -23.07 -30.57 -23.67
N GLY A 770 -23.51 -31.40 -24.61
CA GLY A 770 -23.12 -32.80 -24.77
C GLY A 770 -24.11 -33.80 -24.16
N LYS A 771 -25.03 -33.36 -23.30
CA LYS A 771 -26.09 -34.20 -22.72
C LYS A 771 -27.49 -33.67 -23.01
N ASP A 772 -27.75 -32.42 -22.66
CA ASP A 772 -29.08 -31.79 -22.81
C ASP A 772 -29.28 -31.13 -24.19
N LYS A 773 -28.18 -30.59 -24.74
CA LYS A 773 -28.06 -30.08 -26.11
C LYS A 773 -26.70 -30.45 -26.67
N THR A 774 -26.58 -30.61 -27.98
CA THR A 774 -25.32 -30.89 -28.68
C THR A 774 -24.64 -29.61 -29.16
N LEU A 775 -23.34 -29.70 -29.48
CA LEU A 775 -22.62 -28.58 -30.08
C LEU A 775 -23.14 -28.26 -31.49
N GLU A 776 -23.57 -29.27 -32.25
CA GLU A 776 -24.22 -29.13 -33.55
C GLU A 776 -25.50 -28.30 -33.47
N GLU A 777 -26.42 -28.62 -32.55
CA GLU A 777 -27.67 -27.87 -32.36
C GLU A 777 -27.38 -26.39 -32.05
N LEU A 778 -26.39 -26.10 -31.21
CA LEU A 778 -25.99 -24.71 -30.94
C LEU A 778 -25.42 -24.01 -32.17
N ARG A 779 -24.71 -24.73 -33.06
CA ARG A 779 -24.19 -24.14 -34.31
C ARG A 779 -25.27 -23.89 -35.35
N GLU A 780 -26.39 -24.60 -35.27
CA GLU A 780 -27.58 -24.34 -36.12
C GLU A 780 -28.40 -23.16 -35.58
N GLU A 781 -28.48 -23.01 -34.24
CA GLU A 781 -29.24 -21.95 -33.58
C GLU A 781 -28.52 -20.58 -33.50
N PHE A 782 -27.19 -20.57 -33.46
CA PHE A 782 -26.37 -19.37 -33.21
C PHE A 782 -25.34 -19.11 -34.32
N ASP A 783 -25.04 -17.84 -34.60
CA ASP A 783 -24.05 -17.45 -35.60
C ASP A 783 -22.60 -17.78 -35.18
N ALA A 784 -22.33 -17.87 -33.87
CA ALA A 784 -21.04 -18.27 -33.31
C ALA A 784 -21.19 -18.95 -31.95
N VAL A 785 -20.25 -19.84 -31.62
CA VAL A 785 -20.20 -20.57 -30.34
C VAL A 785 -18.82 -20.42 -29.69
N LEU A 786 -18.79 -20.11 -28.39
CA LEU A 786 -17.56 -20.05 -27.59
C LEU A 786 -17.53 -21.16 -26.54
N LEU A 787 -16.49 -22.00 -26.58
CA LEU A 787 -16.17 -22.98 -25.56
C LEU A 787 -15.37 -22.31 -24.43
N ALA A 788 -15.97 -22.21 -23.24
CA ALA A 788 -15.38 -21.64 -22.03
C ALA A 788 -15.63 -22.55 -20.80
N THR A 789 -15.58 -23.87 -21.02
CA THR A 789 -16.00 -24.90 -20.05
C THR A 789 -14.99 -25.15 -18.93
N GLY A 790 -13.78 -24.63 -19.04
CA GLY A 790 -12.69 -24.83 -18.08
C GLY A 790 -12.02 -26.21 -18.20
N ALA A 791 -11.02 -26.47 -17.35
CA ALA A 791 -10.32 -27.75 -17.30
C ALA A 791 -10.81 -28.56 -16.09
N THR A 792 -11.85 -29.38 -16.30
CA THR A 792 -12.56 -30.05 -15.20
C THR A 792 -12.14 -31.51 -15.00
N ALA A 793 -11.43 -32.12 -15.96
CA ALA A 793 -10.96 -33.50 -15.83
C ALA A 793 -9.88 -33.62 -14.75
N SER A 794 -10.22 -34.26 -13.63
CA SER A 794 -9.33 -34.46 -12.48
C SER A 794 -8.24 -35.50 -12.74
N ARG A 795 -7.12 -35.39 -12.02
CA ARG A 795 -6.09 -36.44 -11.98
C ARG A 795 -6.44 -37.50 -10.93
N GLU A 796 -6.29 -38.76 -11.31
CA GLU A 796 -6.46 -39.91 -10.40
C GLU A 796 -5.15 -40.23 -9.65
N PHE A 797 -5.25 -40.80 -8.45
CA PHE A 797 -4.11 -41.25 -7.64
C PHE A 797 -4.22 -42.75 -7.29
N LYS A 798 -4.27 -43.60 -8.32
CA LYS A 798 -4.46 -45.05 -8.18
C LYS A 798 -3.23 -45.74 -7.53
N ILE A 799 -3.24 -45.81 -6.21
CA ILE A 799 -2.35 -46.63 -5.37
C ILE A 799 -3.18 -47.71 -4.65
N ASN A 800 -2.54 -48.64 -3.95
CA ASN A 800 -3.26 -49.67 -3.19
C ASN A 800 -4.22 -49.04 -2.18
N GLY A 801 -5.45 -49.57 -2.08
CA GLY A 801 -6.52 -49.05 -1.22
C GLY A 801 -7.25 -47.82 -1.78
N TRP A 802 -7.10 -47.51 -3.07
CA TRP A 802 -7.76 -46.38 -3.73
C TRP A 802 -9.30 -46.47 -3.72
N GLU A 803 -9.83 -47.68 -3.66
CA GLU A 803 -11.25 -48.01 -3.62
C GLU A 803 -11.92 -47.77 -2.25
N LEU A 804 -11.14 -47.45 -1.22
CA LEU A 804 -11.66 -47.18 0.12
C LEU A 804 -12.51 -45.90 0.14
N GLU A 805 -13.59 -45.93 0.92
CA GLU A 805 -14.42 -44.75 1.17
C GLU A 805 -13.66 -43.68 1.96
N GLY A 806 -13.97 -42.41 1.71
CA GLY A 806 -13.30 -41.25 2.34
C GLY A 806 -12.18 -40.63 1.48
N ILE A 807 -11.91 -41.17 0.30
CA ILE A 807 -10.97 -40.59 -0.68
C ILE A 807 -11.79 -39.81 -1.72
N HIS A 808 -11.58 -38.50 -1.81
CA HIS A 808 -12.39 -37.60 -2.64
C HIS A 808 -11.51 -36.69 -3.51
N GLN A 809 -12.04 -36.30 -4.68
CA GLN A 809 -11.44 -35.20 -5.43
C GLN A 809 -11.63 -33.89 -4.66
N ALA A 810 -10.60 -33.04 -4.64
CA ALA A 810 -10.67 -31.77 -3.91
C ALA A 810 -11.80 -30.86 -4.42
N MET A 811 -12.09 -30.91 -5.71
CA MET A 811 -13.18 -30.12 -6.29
C MET A 811 -14.56 -30.57 -5.85
N ASP A 812 -14.77 -31.85 -5.60
CA ASP A 812 -16.06 -32.36 -5.09
C ASP A 812 -16.28 -31.83 -3.67
N PHE A 813 -15.25 -31.95 -2.82
CA PHE A 813 -15.26 -31.39 -1.47
C PHE A 813 -15.60 -29.90 -1.45
N LEU A 814 -14.90 -29.09 -2.28
CA LEU A 814 -15.15 -27.66 -2.34
C LEU A 814 -16.54 -27.32 -2.92
N HIS A 815 -16.93 -27.98 -4.02
CA HIS A 815 -18.21 -27.75 -4.68
C HIS A 815 -19.38 -28.04 -3.74
N MET A 816 -19.40 -29.22 -3.13
CA MET A 816 -20.47 -29.63 -2.23
C MET A 816 -20.54 -28.69 -1.02
N SER A 817 -19.39 -28.33 -0.45
CA SER A 817 -19.33 -27.38 0.68
C SER A 817 -19.90 -26.01 0.31
N GLN A 818 -19.54 -25.47 -0.86
CA GLN A 818 -20.06 -24.16 -1.29
C GLN A 818 -21.56 -24.22 -1.59
N LYS A 819 -22.02 -25.31 -2.22
CA LYS A 819 -23.43 -25.50 -2.51
C LYS A 819 -24.26 -25.62 -1.23
N SER A 820 -23.86 -26.49 -0.30
CA SER A 820 -24.52 -26.65 1.00
C SER A 820 -24.53 -25.34 1.81
N LEU A 821 -23.43 -24.58 1.81
CA LEU A 821 -23.37 -23.26 2.44
C LEU A 821 -24.41 -22.28 1.86
N LEU A 822 -24.61 -22.29 0.53
CA LEU A 822 -25.57 -21.41 -0.13
C LEU A 822 -27.02 -21.88 0.01
N ASP A 823 -27.24 -23.19 0.01
CA ASP A 823 -28.58 -23.79 0.05
C ASP A 823 -29.15 -23.82 1.47
N SER A 824 -28.30 -24.09 2.47
CA SER A 824 -28.75 -24.39 3.84
C SER A 824 -27.88 -23.81 4.96
N ASP A 825 -26.85 -23.02 4.65
CA ASP A 825 -25.85 -22.59 5.65
C ASP A 825 -25.18 -23.80 6.34
N MET A 826 -24.89 -24.86 5.56
CA MET A 826 -24.29 -26.12 6.05
C MET A 826 -25.16 -26.87 7.07
N GLN A 827 -26.48 -26.69 7.03
CA GLN A 827 -27.43 -27.39 7.91
C GLN A 827 -27.99 -28.68 7.29
N ASP A 828 -27.78 -28.88 5.98
CA ASP A 828 -28.02 -30.16 5.32
C ASP A 828 -26.88 -31.16 5.56
N SER A 829 -27.00 -32.36 4.99
CA SER A 829 -25.95 -33.38 4.99
C SER A 829 -25.36 -33.61 3.59
N ASP A 830 -25.58 -32.67 2.67
CA ASP A 830 -25.24 -32.81 1.25
C ASP A 830 -23.82 -32.28 0.96
N TYR A 831 -22.89 -32.51 1.89
CA TYR A 831 -21.48 -32.17 1.79
C TYR A 831 -20.59 -33.22 2.47
N ILE A 832 -19.30 -33.19 2.16
CA ILE A 832 -18.31 -34.05 2.81
C ILE A 832 -17.94 -33.40 4.16
N ASP A 833 -18.49 -33.96 5.24
CA ASP A 833 -18.29 -33.43 6.59
C ASP A 833 -16.90 -33.76 7.16
N ALA A 834 -16.11 -32.71 7.40
CA ALA A 834 -14.79 -32.82 7.98
C ALA A 834 -14.77 -32.65 9.51
N GLN A 835 -15.92 -32.44 10.16
CA GLN A 835 -15.99 -32.24 11.61
C GLN A 835 -15.38 -33.42 12.38
N ASP A 836 -14.47 -33.11 13.31
CA ASP A 836 -13.76 -34.09 14.14
C ASP A 836 -12.96 -35.15 13.35
N LYS A 837 -12.71 -34.92 12.05
CA LYS A 837 -11.95 -35.84 11.18
C LYS A 837 -10.49 -35.43 11.01
N HIS A 838 -9.64 -36.42 10.77
CA HIS A 838 -8.27 -36.24 10.31
C HIS A 838 -8.26 -36.14 8.78
N VAL A 839 -7.91 -34.97 8.25
CA VAL A 839 -7.94 -34.69 6.80
C VAL A 839 -6.52 -34.61 6.25
N ILE A 840 -6.26 -35.31 5.13
CA ILE A 840 -5.01 -35.18 4.38
C ILE A 840 -5.30 -34.65 2.98
N VAL A 841 -4.69 -33.53 2.62
CA VAL A 841 -4.79 -32.92 1.30
C VAL A 841 -3.53 -33.24 0.50
N ILE A 842 -3.67 -33.95 -0.63
CA ILE A 842 -2.55 -34.30 -1.51
C ILE A 842 -2.48 -33.29 -2.65
N GLY A 843 -1.54 -32.35 -2.57
CA GLY A 843 -1.41 -31.27 -3.55
C GLY A 843 -0.76 -30.01 -2.99
N GLY A 844 -0.18 -29.19 -3.88
CA GLY A 844 0.60 -28.01 -3.51
C GLY A 844 0.08 -26.66 -4.02
N GLY A 845 -1.06 -26.64 -4.71
CA GLY A 845 -1.62 -25.42 -5.33
C GLY A 845 -2.75 -24.78 -4.52
N ASP A 846 -3.36 -23.72 -5.09
CA ASP A 846 -4.43 -22.94 -4.44
C ASP A 846 -5.62 -23.80 -4.01
N THR A 847 -6.02 -24.79 -4.82
CA THR A 847 -7.08 -25.75 -4.47
C THR A 847 -6.76 -26.50 -3.17
N ALA A 848 -5.49 -26.86 -2.94
CA ALA A 848 -5.09 -27.52 -1.71
C ALA A 848 -5.24 -26.59 -0.51
N VAL A 849 -4.79 -25.33 -0.63
CA VAL A 849 -4.95 -24.30 0.41
C VAL A 849 -6.43 -24.04 0.71
N ASP A 850 -7.28 -24.07 -0.31
CA ASP A 850 -8.71 -23.87 -0.18
C ASP A 850 -9.39 -25.04 0.56
N CYS A 851 -8.94 -26.27 0.33
CA CYS A 851 -9.34 -27.41 1.15
C CYS A 851 -8.89 -27.27 2.61
N LEU A 852 -7.66 -26.78 2.86
CA LEU A 852 -7.16 -26.57 4.23
C LEU A 852 -8.06 -25.60 5.01
N GLY A 853 -8.33 -24.42 4.43
CA GLY A 853 -9.13 -23.39 5.08
C GLY A 853 -10.59 -23.81 5.31
N THR A 854 -11.15 -24.60 4.39
CA THR A 854 -12.52 -25.14 4.49
C THR A 854 -12.61 -26.23 5.57
N ALA A 855 -11.68 -27.20 5.58
CA ALA A 855 -11.68 -28.27 6.57
C ALA A 855 -11.48 -27.76 8.01
N ILE A 856 -10.60 -26.76 8.22
CA ILE A 856 -10.43 -26.13 9.54
C ILE A 856 -11.71 -25.45 10.02
N ARG A 857 -12.46 -24.79 9.12
CA ARG A 857 -13.75 -24.13 9.46
C ARG A 857 -14.85 -25.11 9.84
N MET A 858 -14.85 -26.29 9.23
CA MET A 858 -15.75 -27.38 9.58
C MET A 858 -15.41 -28.04 10.93
N GLY A 859 -14.27 -27.69 11.54
CA GLY A 859 -13.86 -28.27 12.82
C GLY A 859 -13.12 -29.60 12.68
N ALA A 860 -12.33 -29.78 11.62
CA ALA A 860 -11.45 -30.95 11.48
C ALA A 860 -10.51 -31.11 12.68
N ALA A 861 -10.38 -32.35 13.17
CA ALA A 861 -9.50 -32.70 14.28
C ALA A 861 -8.02 -32.47 13.94
N SER A 862 -7.63 -32.70 12.69
CA SER A 862 -6.33 -32.27 12.16
C SER A 862 -6.37 -32.16 10.64
N VAL A 863 -5.56 -31.28 10.07
CA VAL A 863 -5.43 -31.11 8.62
C VAL A 863 -3.96 -31.07 8.22
N LEU A 864 -3.55 -31.98 7.33
CA LEU A 864 -2.21 -32.05 6.75
C LEU A 864 -2.23 -31.84 5.24
N GLN A 865 -1.15 -31.30 4.70
CA GLN A 865 -0.93 -31.13 3.27
C GLN A 865 0.32 -31.88 2.83
N PHE A 866 0.18 -32.81 1.89
CA PHE A 866 1.33 -33.52 1.32
C PHE A 866 1.83 -32.80 0.08
N SER A 867 3.10 -32.40 0.14
CA SER A 867 3.83 -31.80 -0.96
C SER A 867 4.95 -32.73 -1.43
N ARG A 868 5.02 -32.95 -2.75
CA ARG A 868 6.16 -33.62 -3.40
C ARG A 868 7.37 -32.71 -3.59
N ARG A 869 7.22 -31.40 -3.32
CA ARG A 869 8.30 -30.42 -3.48
C ARG A 869 9.08 -30.32 -2.18
N GLU A 870 10.34 -29.92 -2.31
CA GLU A 870 11.13 -29.43 -1.19
C GLU A 870 10.49 -28.15 -0.63
N GLU A 871 10.81 -27.85 0.62
CA GLU A 871 10.48 -26.54 1.19
C GLU A 871 11.18 -25.46 0.37
N ALA A 872 10.41 -24.48 -0.09
CA ALA A 872 10.97 -23.38 -0.87
C ALA A 872 11.92 -22.53 0.01
N PRO A 873 12.98 -21.94 -0.57
CA PRO A 873 13.92 -21.12 0.19
C PRO A 873 13.24 -19.89 0.80
N LYS A 874 13.76 -19.38 1.92
CA LYS A 874 13.19 -18.18 2.59
C LYS A 874 13.20 -16.94 1.69
N ASN A 875 14.23 -16.81 0.85
CA ASN A 875 14.41 -15.69 -0.08
C ASN A 875 14.44 -16.19 -1.53
N ARG A 876 14.19 -15.29 -2.48
CA ARG A 876 14.28 -15.59 -3.92
C ARG A 876 15.69 -16.09 -4.26
N PRO A 877 15.83 -17.25 -4.93
CA PRO A 877 17.14 -17.80 -5.27
C PRO A 877 17.73 -17.11 -6.51
N ASP A 878 19.07 -17.12 -6.63
CA ASP A 878 19.81 -16.45 -7.72
C ASP A 878 19.44 -16.95 -9.12
N ASN A 879 19.00 -18.21 -9.23
CA ASN A 879 18.56 -18.83 -10.48
C ASN A 879 17.11 -18.50 -10.88
N ASN A 880 16.38 -17.72 -10.07
CA ASN A 880 15.04 -17.22 -10.35
C ASN A 880 15.04 -15.67 -10.36
N PRO A 881 15.62 -15.04 -11.39
CA PRO A 881 15.80 -13.60 -11.42
C PRO A 881 14.48 -12.83 -11.56
N TRP A 882 14.44 -11.61 -11.05
CA TRP A 882 13.37 -10.66 -11.39
C TRP A 882 13.37 -10.35 -12.90
N PRO A 883 12.21 -10.17 -13.58
CA PRO A 883 10.83 -10.06 -13.07
C PRO A 883 10.02 -11.38 -13.13
N GLN A 884 10.66 -12.54 -12.98
CA GLN A 884 9.95 -13.83 -12.96
C GLN A 884 9.08 -13.96 -11.69
N TRP A 885 8.15 -14.92 -11.71
CA TRP A 885 7.44 -15.33 -10.50
C TRP A 885 8.45 -15.84 -9.45
N GLY A 886 8.37 -15.31 -8.22
CA GLY A 886 9.33 -15.62 -7.17
C GLY A 886 9.15 -17.01 -6.56
N GLU A 887 10.18 -17.85 -6.64
CA GLU A 887 10.24 -19.17 -6.03
C GLU A 887 10.85 -19.12 -4.62
N PHE A 888 10.06 -18.65 -3.65
CA PHE A 888 10.43 -18.60 -2.24
C PHE A 888 9.25 -19.05 -1.35
N PHE A 889 9.53 -19.29 -0.06
CA PHE A 889 8.55 -19.77 0.91
C PHE A 889 7.40 -18.77 1.08
N ARG A 890 6.17 -19.26 0.85
CA ARG A 890 4.94 -18.47 1.00
C ARG A 890 4.03 -19.11 2.02
N VAL A 891 3.43 -18.26 2.85
CA VAL A 891 2.33 -18.61 3.76
C VAL A 891 1.07 -17.99 3.19
N ASP A 892 0.06 -18.82 2.97
CA ASP A 892 -1.23 -18.41 2.44
C ASP A 892 -2.27 -18.45 3.57
N TYR A 893 -3.49 -17.98 3.35
CA TYR A 893 -4.50 -17.83 4.41
C TYR A 893 -4.81 -19.17 5.10
N GLY A 894 -4.96 -20.25 4.34
CA GLY A 894 -5.22 -21.60 4.89
C GLY A 894 -4.02 -22.17 5.65
N HIS A 895 -2.79 -21.90 5.19
CA HIS A 895 -1.58 -22.27 5.93
C HIS A 895 -1.53 -21.54 7.29
N ALA A 896 -1.80 -20.22 7.29
CA ALA A 896 -1.79 -19.40 8.49
C ALA A 896 -2.88 -19.83 9.50
N GLU A 897 -4.06 -20.19 9.01
CA GLU A 897 -5.15 -20.70 9.85
C GLU A 897 -4.82 -22.04 10.47
N CYS A 898 -4.35 -23.01 9.67
CA CYS A 898 -3.88 -24.29 10.18
C CYS A 898 -2.78 -24.12 11.23
N HIS A 899 -1.81 -23.24 10.98
CA HIS A 899 -0.74 -22.96 11.93
C HIS A 899 -1.26 -22.45 13.27
N VAL A 900 -2.19 -21.51 13.25
CA VAL A 900 -2.76 -20.93 14.47
C VAL A 900 -3.66 -21.92 15.22
N MET A 901 -4.42 -22.74 14.51
CA MET A 901 -5.38 -23.67 15.12
C MET A 901 -4.73 -24.97 15.60
N GLN A 902 -3.72 -25.48 14.90
CA GLN A 902 -3.05 -26.74 15.23
C GLN A 902 -1.66 -26.56 15.87
N GLY A 903 -1.13 -25.32 15.92
CA GLY A 903 0.18 -25.01 16.49
C GLY A 903 1.38 -25.34 15.59
N ARG A 904 1.16 -25.74 14.33
CA ARG A 904 2.23 -26.10 13.38
C ARG A 904 1.84 -25.85 11.93
N ASP A 905 2.84 -25.68 11.06
CA ASP A 905 2.61 -25.68 9.61
C ASP A 905 1.98 -27.02 9.17
N PRO A 906 0.88 -27.01 8.37
CA PRO A 906 0.22 -28.24 7.94
C PRO A 906 1.00 -29.02 6.88
N ARG A 907 2.04 -28.44 6.27
CA ARG A 907 2.75 -29.04 5.14
C ARG A 907 3.76 -30.09 5.57
N GLU A 908 3.68 -31.24 4.91
CA GLU A 908 4.69 -32.29 4.90
C GLU A 908 5.39 -32.27 3.54
N TYR A 909 6.67 -31.88 3.55
CA TYR A 909 7.49 -31.74 2.34
C TYR A 909 8.19 -33.04 1.97
N CYS A 910 8.41 -33.21 0.66
CA CYS A 910 9.01 -34.40 0.09
C CYS A 910 8.36 -35.70 0.57
N VAL A 911 7.03 -35.73 0.68
CA VAL A 911 6.28 -36.93 1.08
C VAL A 911 5.48 -37.45 -0.09
N LYS A 912 5.49 -38.78 -0.29
CA LYS A 912 4.69 -39.47 -1.30
C LYS A 912 3.88 -40.59 -0.65
N GLY A 913 2.56 -40.60 -0.88
CA GLY A 913 1.69 -41.72 -0.52
C GLY A 913 2.03 -42.99 -1.29
N VAL A 914 2.04 -44.12 -0.60
CA VAL A 914 2.37 -45.46 -1.13
C VAL A 914 1.15 -46.37 -1.09
N GLU A 915 0.36 -46.29 -0.02
CA GLU A 915 -0.80 -47.14 0.21
C GLU A 915 -1.81 -46.42 1.11
N PHE A 916 -3.10 -46.54 0.79
CA PHE A 916 -4.19 -46.17 1.68
C PHE A 916 -4.48 -47.33 2.63
N VAL A 917 -4.54 -47.02 3.92
CA VAL A 917 -4.70 -48.00 4.99
C VAL A 917 -6.17 -48.04 5.40
N PRO A 918 -6.82 -49.22 5.45
CA PRO A 918 -8.18 -49.37 5.95
C PRO A 918 -8.33 -48.91 7.40
N HIS A 919 -9.52 -48.44 7.77
CA HIS A 919 -9.82 -48.01 9.13
C HIS A 919 -10.01 -49.21 10.07
N ASP A 920 -9.43 -49.14 11.27
CA ASP A 920 -9.38 -50.25 12.24
C ASP A 920 -10.76 -50.81 12.61
N ARG A 921 -11.79 -49.94 12.64
CA ARG A 921 -13.18 -50.33 12.97
C ARG A 921 -14.05 -50.63 11.77
N ASP A 922 -13.66 -50.13 10.59
CA ASP A 922 -14.45 -50.24 9.36
C ASP A 922 -13.49 -50.37 8.16
N PRO A 923 -13.16 -51.62 7.76
CA PRO A 923 -12.18 -51.87 6.70
C PRO A 923 -12.60 -51.35 5.31
N THR A 924 -13.84 -50.89 5.13
CA THR A 924 -14.30 -50.31 3.86
C THR A 924 -13.90 -48.85 3.69
N ARG A 925 -13.48 -48.19 4.78
CA ARG A 925 -13.12 -46.78 4.83
C ARG A 925 -11.62 -46.59 5.01
N VAL A 926 -11.12 -45.44 4.58
CA VAL A 926 -9.74 -45.02 4.87
C VAL A 926 -9.58 -44.69 6.36
N GLY A 927 -8.52 -45.23 6.97
CA GLY A 927 -8.07 -44.88 8.33
C GLY A 927 -6.70 -44.20 8.35
N GLY A 928 -5.97 -44.25 7.23
CA GLY A 928 -4.71 -43.55 7.07
C GLY A 928 -4.10 -43.68 5.69
N ILE A 929 -2.95 -43.04 5.53
CA ILE A 929 -2.09 -43.18 4.36
C ILE A 929 -0.68 -43.54 4.81
N LYS A 930 -0.15 -44.63 4.29
CA LYS A 930 1.26 -44.97 4.39
C LYS A 930 2.02 -44.13 3.37
N ALA A 931 2.97 -43.34 3.84
CA ALA A 931 3.77 -42.47 3.00
C ALA A 931 5.26 -42.61 3.29
N ILE A 932 6.09 -42.31 2.29
CA ILE A 932 7.54 -42.41 2.34
C ILE A 932 8.15 -41.03 2.06
N ARG A 933 9.29 -40.72 2.70
CA ARG A 933 10.05 -39.53 2.35
C ARG A 933 10.77 -39.73 1.03
N MET A 934 10.85 -38.67 0.27
CA MET A 934 11.53 -38.60 -1.01
C MET A 934 12.72 -37.65 -0.88
N HIS A 935 13.72 -37.81 -1.73
CA HIS A 935 14.74 -36.78 -1.94
C HIS A 935 14.95 -36.58 -3.44
N TRP A 936 15.34 -35.37 -3.84
CA TRP A 936 15.70 -35.09 -5.22
C TRP A 936 17.17 -35.41 -5.45
N GLN A 937 17.46 -36.21 -6.47
CA GLN A 937 18.80 -36.47 -6.96
C GLN A 937 18.90 -35.98 -8.40
N LYS A 938 19.92 -35.17 -8.71
CA LYS A 938 20.19 -34.76 -10.09
C LYS A 938 20.99 -35.86 -10.77
N ASP A 939 20.49 -36.33 -11.91
CA ASP A 939 21.25 -37.22 -12.79
C ASP A 939 22.54 -36.48 -13.24
N PRO A 940 23.73 -37.00 -12.90
CA PRO A 940 25.00 -36.36 -13.25
C PRO A 940 25.22 -36.21 -14.77
N LYS A 941 24.59 -37.06 -15.59
CA LYS A 941 24.77 -37.09 -17.04
C LYS A 941 23.76 -36.24 -17.80
N THR A 942 22.50 -36.25 -17.35
CA THR A 942 21.41 -35.53 -18.06
C THR A 942 21.01 -34.22 -17.37
N GLY A 943 21.48 -33.97 -16.15
CA GLY A 943 21.08 -32.84 -15.32
C GLY A 943 19.62 -32.88 -14.84
N ARG A 944 18.85 -33.93 -15.20
CA ARG A 944 17.44 -34.06 -14.82
C ARG A 944 17.33 -34.46 -13.36
N ALA A 945 16.48 -33.77 -12.61
CA ALA A 945 16.18 -34.13 -11.23
C ALA A 945 15.18 -35.30 -11.20
N ARG A 946 15.52 -36.37 -10.48
CA ARG A 946 14.66 -37.52 -10.20
C ARG A 946 14.34 -37.54 -8.70
N MET A 947 13.10 -37.82 -8.35
CA MET A 947 12.76 -38.12 -6.97
C MET A 947 12.97 -39.59 -6.70
N GLU A 948 13.72 -39.88 -5.65
CA GLU A 948 13.95 -41.24 -5.16
C GLU A 948 13.41 -41.37 -3.75
N ALA A 949 12.82 -42.54 -3.46
CA ALA A 949 12.29 -42.84 -2.15
C ALA A 949 13.45 -43.07 -1.17
N MET A 950 13.30 -42.63 0.07
CA MET A 950 14.23 -42.88 1.15
C MET A 950 13.76 -44.11 1.95
N PRO A 951 14.33 -45.30 1.74
CA PRO A 951 13.90 -46.51 2.45
C PRO A 951 14.09 -46.34 3.97
N GLY A 952 13.19 -46.93 4.76
CA GLY A 952 13.22 -46.82 6.23
C GLY A 952 12.58 -45.54 6.78
N THR A 953 12.01 -44.69 5.93
CA THR A 953 11.27 -43.47 6.33
C THR A 953 9.76 -43.63 6.22
N GLU A 954 9.28 -44.85 5.97
CA GLU A 954 7.86 -45.16 5.86
C GLU A 954 7.13 -44.84 7.16
N LYS A 955 6.05 -44.07 7.04
CA LYS A 955 5.20 -43.68 8.17
C LYS A 955 3.74 -43.73 7.76
N VAL A 956 2.89 -44.25 8.65
CA VAL A 956 1.44 -44.17 8.50
C VAL A 956 0.96 -42.85 9.13
N TYR A 957 0.25 -42.06 8.34
CA TYR A 957 -0.43 -40.85 8.79
C TYR A 957 -1.92 -41.16 8.91
N LYS A 958 -2.50 -40.90 10.08
CA LYS A 958 -3.93 -41.10 10.32
C LYS A 958 -4.75 -40.16 9.42
N ALA A 959 -5.80 -40.68 8.79
CA ALA A 959 -6.69 -39.94 7.91
C ALA A 959 -8.05 -40.62 7.83
N ASP A 960 -9.11 -39.86 8.10
CA ASP A 960 -10.50 -40.28 7.86
C ASP A 960 -11.01 -39.75 6.51
N ILE A 961 -10.36 -38.69 6.00
CA ILE A 961 -10.65 -38.06 4.71
C ILE A 961 -9.34 -37.77 3.98
N VAL A 962 -9.27 -38.15 2.71
CA VAL A 962 -8.17 -37.79 1.80
C VAL A 962 -8.72 -36.95 0.64
N LEU A 963 -8.17 -35.75 0.46
CA LEU A 963 -8.58 -34.82 -0.60
C LEU A 963 -7.49 -34.71 -1.67
N LEU A 964 -7.84 -35.04 -2.91
CA LEU A 964 -6.90 -35.08 -4.03
C LEU A 964 -6.91 -33.72 -4.77
N ALA A 965 -5.89 -32.91 -4.50
CA ALA A 965 -5.69 -31.57 -5.07
C ALA A 965 -4.50 -31.56 -6.07
N MET A 966 -4.46 -32.55 -6.96
CA MET A 966 -3.31 -32.79 -7.85
C MET A 966 -3.36 -32.03 -9.18
N GLY A 967 -4.39 -31.20 -9.38
CA GLY A 967 -4.64 -30.44 -10.60
C GLY A 967 -5.42 -31.21 -11.66
N PHE A 968 -5.60 -30.57 -12.81
CA PHE A 968 -6.46 -31.03 -13.89
C PHE A 968 -5.66 -31.49 -15.11
N LEU A 969 -6.30 -32.27 -15.97
CA LEU A 969 -5.75 -32.71 -17.26
C LEU A 969 -6.19 -31.75 -18.36
N GLY A 970 -7.49 -31.50 -18.50
CA GLY A 970 -8.07 -30.64 -19.53
C GLY A 970 -9.59 -30.57 -19.42
N PRO A 971 -10.30 -30.02 -20.42
CA PRO A 971 -11.75 -30.05 -20.49
C PRO A 971 -12.30 -31.47 -20.70
N GLU A 972 -13.51 -31.74 -20.22
CA GLU A 972 -14.24 -32.98 -20.50
C GLU A 972 -14.73 -33.01 -21.95
N ALA A 973 -14.46 -34.13 -22.65
CA ALA A 973 -14.82 -34.30 -24.06
C ALA A 973 -16.33 -34.33 -24.33
N THR A 974 -17.16 -34.50 -23.30
CA THR A 974 -18.62 -34.53 -23.40
C THR A 974 -19.17 -33.33 -24.18
N THR A 975 -18.60 -32.14 -23.95
CA THR A 975 -19.09 -30.87 -24.52
C THR A 975 -19.15 -30.86 -26.06
N TRP A 976 -18.20 -31.53 -26.71
CA TRP A 976 -18.14 -31.64 -28.18
C TRP A 976 -18.28 -33.09 -28.64
N SER A 977 -18.96 -33.92 -27.85
CA SER A 977 -19.29 -35.27 -28.28
C SER A 977 -20.16 -35.20 -29.55
N GLY A 978 -19.74 -35.90 -30.61
CA GLY A 978 -20.37 -35.81 -31.94
C GLY A 978 -19.67 -34.85 -32.91
N THR A 979 -18.95 -33.85 -32.43
CA THR A 979 -18.14 -32.92 -33.24
C THR A 979 -16.65 -33.22 -33.09
N THR A 980 -15.91 -33.33 -34.19
CA THR A 980 -14.45 -33.43 -34.12
C THR A 980 -13.83 -32.08 -33.82
N VAL A 981 -13.63 -31.76 -32.54
CA VAL A 981 -12.81 -30.62 -32.07
C VAL A 981 -11.40 -31.12 -31.76
N ASN A 982 -10.39 -30.52 -32.37
CA ASN A 982 -9.00 -30.87 -32.16
C ASN A 982 -8.55 -30.51 -30.74
N VAL A 983 -7.75 -31.38 -30.13
CA VAL A 983 -7.11 -31.16 -28.83
C VAL A 983 -5.61 -31.44 -28.92
N ASP A 984 -4.82 -30.71 -28.14
CA ASP A 984 -3.39 -30.96 -28.00
C ASP A 984 -3.17 -32.34 -27.36
N LYS A 985 -2.45 -33.24 -28.03
CA LYS A 985 -2.28 -34.63 -27.59
C LYS A 985 -1.54 -34.79 -26.25
N ARG A 986 -0.78 -33.78 -25.81
CA ARG A 986 0.02 -33.83 -24.58
C ARG A 986 -0.77 -33.33 -23.38
N THR A 987 -1.60 -32.32 -23.59
CA THR A 987 -2.33 -31.60 -22.53
C THR A 987 -3.81 -31.91 -22.54
N SER A 988 -4.37 -32.44 -23.63
CA SER A 988 -5.82 -32.60 -23.85
C SER A 988 -6.61 -31.29 -23.85
N ASN A 989 -5.93 -30.14 -23.91
CA ASN A 989 -6.58 -28.85 -24.07
C ASN A 989 -7.08 -28.66 -25.51
N ILE A 990 -8.14 -27.87 -25.69
CA ILE A 990 -8.66 -27.55 -27.02
C ILE A 990 -7.61 -26.80 -27.85
N ASP A 991 -7.37 -27.29 -29.06
CA ASP A 991 -6.45 -26.69 -30.02
C ASP A 991 -7.08 -25.45 -30.65
N ALA A 992 -6.82 -24.31 -30.02
CA ALA A 992 -7.10 -22.98 -30.54
C ALA A 992 -5.92 -22.07 -30.25
N ALA A 993 -5.31 -21.50 -31.28
CA ALA A 993 -4.07 -20.73 -31.15
C ALA A 993 -4.30 -19.44 -30.34
N MET A 994 -3.34 -19.09 -29.47
CA MET A 994 -3.39 -17.83 -28.72
C MET A 994 -3.36 -16.66 -29.70
N GLY A 995 -4.31 -15.74 -29.59
CA GLY A 995 -4.48 -14.62 -30.52
C GLY A 995 -5.58 -14.86 -31.57
N ASP A 996 -5.82 -16.10 -32.01
CA ASP A 996 -6.88 -16.43 -32.97
C ASP A 996 -8.13 -17.02 -32.32
N PHE A 997 -7.95 -17.88 -31.30
CA PHE A 997 -9.01 -18.53 -30.51
C PHE A 997 -10.03 -19.37 -31.30
N ARG A 998 -9.91 -19.43 -32.62
CA ARG A 998 -10.68 -20.33 -33.49
C ARG A 998 -10.22 -21.78 -33.30
N THR A 999 -11.19 -22.67 -33.28
CA THR A 999 -10.95 -24.11 -33.37
C THR A 999 -10.89 -24.56 -34.83
N ASN A 1000 -10.69 -25.85 -35.08
CA ASN A 1000 -10.80 -26.42 -36.42
C ASN A 1000 -12.25 -26.44 -36.96
N VAL A 1001 -13.26 -26.17 -36.12
CA VAL A 1001 -14.67 -26.15 -36.51
C VAL A 1001 -15.09 -24.70 -36.83
N PRO A 1002 -15.57 -24.41 -38.06
CA PRO A 1002 -16.00 -23.06 -38.42
C PRO A 1002 -17.11 -22.53 -37.51
N GLY A 1003 -16.96 -21.27 -37.07
CA GLY A 1003 -17.88 -20.61 -36.15
C GLY A 1003 -17.70 -20.99 -34.67
N VAL A 1004 -16.76 -21.88 -34.33
CA VAL A 1004 -16.50 -22.33 -32.96
C VAL A 1004 -15.13 -21.86 -32.46
N PHE A 1005 -15.14 -21.25 -31.29
CA PHE A 1005 -13.98 -20.66 -30.62
C PHE A 1005 -13.75 -21.31 -29.25
N ALA A 1006 -12.55 -21.21 -28.69
CA ALA A 1006 -12.25 -21.72 -27.35
C ALA A 1006 -11.32 -20.78 -26.57
N CYS A 1007 -11.59 -20.57 -25.28
CA CYS A 1007 -10.81 -19.65 -24.44
C CYS A 1007 -10.76 -20.08 -22.96
N GLY A 1008 -9.81 -19.53 -22.21
CA GLY A 1008 -9.68 -19.80 -20.78
C GLY A 1008 -9.12 -21.20 -20.51
N ASP A 1009 -9.46 -21.78 -19.36
CA ASP A 1009 -8.78 -22.99 -18.88
C ASP A 1009 -8.98 -24.22 -19.78
N CYS A 1010 -10.06 -24.30 -20.58
CA CYS A 1010 -10.26 -25.41 -21.53
C CYS A 1010 -9.27 -25.37 -22.72
N ARG A 1011 -8.72 -24.19 -23.03
CA ARG A 1011 -7.72 -23.97 -24.10
C ARG A 1011 -6.30 -23.88 -23.53
N ARG A 1012 -6.13 -23.15 -22.43
CA ARG A 1012 -4.84 -22.85 -21.82
C ARG A 1012 -4.37 -23.94 -20.85
N GLY A 1013 -5.31 -24.68 -20.26
CA GLY A 1013 -5.10 -25.47 -19.05
C GLY A 1013 -5.36 -24.63 -17.80
N ALA A 1014 -5.61 -25.32 -16.67
CA ALA A 1014 -5.97 -24.69 -15.39
C ALA A 1014 -4.97 -23.60 -14.97
N THR A 1015 -5.46 -22.37 -14.78
CA THR A 1015 -4.61 -21.22 -14.49
C THR A 1015 -5.33 -20.16 -13.63
N LEU A 1016 -4.87 -18.91 -13.68
CA LEU A 1016 -5.39 -17.79 -12.90
C LEU A 1016 -6.64 -17.20 -13.52
N VAL A 1017 -7.57 -16.73 -12.68
CA VAL A 1017 -8.78 -16.01 -13.12
C VAL A 1017 -8.48 -14.82 -14.03
N VAL A 1018 -7.37 -14.11 -13.78
CA VAL A 1018 -6.95 -12.97 -14.63
C VAL A 1018 -6.60 -13.40 -16.07
N TRP A 1019 -6.06 -14.62 -16.26
CA TRP A 1019 -5.81 -15.18 -17.60
C TRP A 1019 -7.12 -15.58 -18.28
N ALA A 1020 -8.05 -16.18 -17.53
CA ALA A 1020 -9.37 -16.52 -18.06
C ALA A 1020 -10.13 -15.27 -18.56
N ILE A 1021 -10.12 -14.17 -17.79
CA ILE A 1021 -10.71 -12.90 -18.22
C ILE A 1021 -9.97 -12.36 -19.47
N ALA A 1022 -8.63 -12.41 -19.49
CA ALA A 1022 -7.84 -11.94 -20.63
C ALA A 1022 -8.18 -12.69 -21.93
N GLU A 1023 -8.19 -14.03 -21.89
CA GLU A 1023 -8.54 -14.84 -23.05
C GLU A 1023 -10.02 -14.68 -23.46
N GLY A 1024 -10.94 -14.49 -22.50
CA GLY A 1024 -12.34 -14.21 -22.80
C GLY A 1024 -12.55 -12.89 -23.57
N ARG A 1025 -11.76 -11.84 -23.25
CA ARG A 1025 -11.77 -10.57 -23.98
C ARG A 1025 -11.25 -10.74 -25.41
N ASP A 1026 -10.13 -11.44 -25.57
CA ASP A 1026 -9.53 -11.63 -26.90
C ASP A 1026 -10.39 -12.54 -27.78
N ALA A 1027 -11.00 -13.57 -27.20
CA ALA A 1027 -11.96 -14.41 -27.91
C ALA A 1027 -13.21 -13.62 -28.34
N ALA A 1028 -13.74 -12.73 -27.49
CA ALA A 1028 -14.83 -11.84 -27.87
C ALA A 1028 -14.48 -10.93 -29.04
N HIS A 1029 -13.27 -10.36 -29.06
CA HIS A 1029 -12.77 -9.60 -30.20
C HIS A 1029 -12.74 -10.44 -31.49
N LYS A 1030 -12.23 -11.68 -31.42
CA LYS A 1030 -12.16 -12.57 -32.59
C LYS A 1030 -13.51 -13.08 -33.09
N ILE A 1031 -14.47 -13.26 -32.18
CA ILE A 1031 -15.86 -13.58 -32.53
C ILE A 1031 -16.53 -12.38 -33.21
N ASP A 1032 -16.37 -11.17 -32.66
CA ASP A 1032 -16.91 -9.95 -33.26
C ASP A 1032 -16.32 -9.68 -34.65
N GLU A 1033 -15.00 -9.83 -34.82
CA GLU A 1033 -14.31 -9.75 -36.11
C GLU A 1033 -14.86 -10.79 -37.10
N TYR A 1034 -15.11 -12.03 -36.64
CA TYR A 1034 -15.69 -13.08 -37.49
C TYR A 1034 -17.11 -12.75 -37.95
N LEU A 1035 -17.94 -12.17 -37.08
CA LEU A 1035 -19.35 -11.87 -37.37
C LEU A 1035 -19.55 -10.57 -38.16
N MET A 1036 -18.69 -9.57 -37.94
CA MET A 1036 -18.84 -8.21 -38.47
C MET A 1036 -17.80 -7.83 -39.53
N GLY A 1037 -16.71 -8.60 -39.66
CA GLY A 1037 -15.59 -8.37 -40.57
C GLY A 1037 -14.43 -7.55 -39.99
N ASP A 1038 -14.69 -6.73 -38.98
CA ASP A 1038 -13.69 -5.98 -38.19
C ASP A 1038 -14.22 -5.81 -36.75
N SER A 1039 -13.35 -5.50 -35.78
CA SER A 1039 -13.74 -5.32 -34.39
C SER A 1039 -13.03 -4.14 -33.70
N VAL A 1040 -13.82 -3.34 -32.99
CA VAL A 1040 -13.33 -2.29 -32.08
C VAL A 1040 -13.27 -2.74 -30.62
N LEU A 1041 -13.59 -4.01 -30.34
CA LEU A 1041 -13.56 -4.53 -28.98
C LEU A 1041 -12.13 -4.54 -28.43
N PRO A 1042 -11.92 -4.10 -27.17
CA PRO A 1042 -10.59 -4.02 -26.61
C PRO A 1042 -10.05 -5.40 -26.23
N ARG A 1043 -8.85 -5.69 -26.71
CA ARG A 1043 -8.06 -6.87 -26.35
C ARG A 1043 -7.28 -6.69 -25.05
N ALA A 1044 -6.93 -7.79 -24.40
CA ALA A 1044 -5.97 -7.82 -23.30
C ALA A 1044 -4.52 -7.72 -23.81
N PHE A 1045 -4.23 -8.31 -24.97
CA PHE A 1045 -2.92 -8.28 -25.61
C PHE A 1045 -2.91 -7.37 -26.85
N PRO A 1046 -2.02 -6.37 -26.93
CA PRO A 1046 -1.68 -5.75 -28.20
C PRO A 1046 -0.77 -6.73 -28.96
N GLU A 1047 -1.21 -7.28 -30.10
CA GLU A 1047 -0.33 -8.03 -31.02
C GLU A 1047 0.94 -7.24 -31.38
N SER A 1048 0.87 -5.91 -31.35
CA SER A 1048 1.99 -5.01 -31.58
C SER A 1048 3.01 -4.94 -30.43
N ALA A 1049 2.72 -5.50 -29.25
CA ALA A 1049 3.55 -5.30 -28.05
C ALA A 1049 4.67 -6.34 -27.83
N ASN A 1050 4.69 -7.51 -28.49
CA ASN A 1050 5.90 -8.35 -28.67
C ASN A 1050 5.61 -9.73 -29.31
N PRO A 1051 5.75 -9.89 -30.63
CA PRO A 1051 5.86 -11.22 -31.24
C PRO A 1051 7.14 -11.98 -30.82
N LYS A 1052 8.11 -11.30 -30.19
CA LYS A 1052 9.36 -11.92 -29.68
C LYS A 1052 9.25 -12.58 -28.30
N LEU A 1053 8.19 -12.32 -27.52
CA LEU A 1053 8.03 -12.91 -26.17
C LEU A 1053 7.34 -14.28 -26.19
N PHE A 1054 6.63 -14.60 -27.27
CA PHE A 1054 6.06 -15.92 -27.51
C PHE A 1054 6.45 -16.36 -28.92
N PRO A 1055 7.67 -16.91 -29.12
CA PRO A 1055 7.92 -17.61 -30.35
C PRO A 1055 6.87 -18.73 -30.48
N PRO A 1056 6.34 -19.01 -31.68
CA PRO A 1056 5.53 -20.19 -31.89
C PRO A 1056 6.31 -21.40 -31.35
N THR A 1057 5.63 -22.25 -30.58
CA THR A 1057 6.23 -23.43 -29.97
C THR A 1057 6.86 -24.30 -31.04
N VAL A 1058 8.19 -24.22 -31.19
CA VAL A 1058 8.95 -25.18 -31.98
C VAL A 1058 9.04 -26.45 -31.14
N SER A 1059 8.41 -27.50 -31.62
CA SER A 1059 8.46 -28.85 -31.08
C SER A 1059 9.86 -29.46 -31.23
N ASN A 1060 10.76 -29.29 -30.24
CA ASN A 1060 11.74 -30.28 -29.75
C ASN A 1060 12.83 -29.63 -28.87
N PRO A 1061 13.21 -30.20 -27.71
CA PRO A 1061 14.48 -29.90 -27.09
C PRO A 1061 15.49 -31.02 -27.41
N ASN A 1062 16.46 -30.71 -28.27
CA ASN A 1062 17.74 -31.42 -28.26
C ASN A 1062 18.86 -30.36 -28.12
N PRO A 1063 19.58 -30.28 -26.99
CA PRO A 1063 20.58 -29.25 -26.77
C PRO A 1063 21.95 -29.75 -27.22
N ALA A 1064 22.39 -29.32 -28.39
CA ALA A 1064 23.81 -29.38 -28.74
C ALA A 1064 24.15 -28.29 -29.76
N MET A 1065 25.26 -27.61 -29.48
CA MET A 1065 26.07 -26.76 -30.36
C MET A 1065 25.83 -25.24 -30.32
N GLY A 1066 26.74 -24.57 -29.61
CA GLY A 1066 27.72 -23.68 -30.24
C GLY A 1066 27.29 -22.24 -30.48
N MET A 1067 27.76 -21.33 -29.62
CA MET A 1067 27.88 -19.91 -29.98
C MET A 1067 28.82 -19.74 -31.18
N PRO A 1068 28.53 -18.76 -32.07
CA PRO A 1068 29.59 -17.96 -32.65
C PRO A 1068 29.36 -16.47 -32.43
N SER A 1069 30.39 -15.82 -31.89
CA SER A 1069 30.66 -14.39 -31.95
C SER A 1069 30.62 -13.86 -33.38
N PHE A 1070 30.06 -12.67 -33.63
CA PHE A 1070 30.52 -11.86 -34.77
C PHE A 1070 30.56 -10.35 -34.50
N ARG A 1071 31.63 -9.78 -35.06
CA ARG A 1071 32.17 -8.42 -34.94
C ARG A 1071 31.36 -7.42 -35.76
N GLY A 1072 31.64 -6.14 -35.49
CA GLY A 1072 31.00 -4.98 -36.09
C GLY A 1072 31.19 -4.81 -37.60
N GLY A 1073 30.36 -3.90 -38.12
CA GLY A 1073 30.41 -3.39 -39.48
C GLY A 1073 29.58 -2.11 -39.55
N THR A 1074 30.28 -0.98 -39.64
CA THR A 1074 29.77 0.35 -39.99
C THR A 1074 29.27 0.37 -41.43
N HIS A 1075 28.12 1.01 -41.70
CA HIS A 1075 27.96 1.95 -42.84
C HIS A 1075 26.61 2.71 -42.79
N THR A 1076 26.71 4.00 -42.45
CA THR A 1076 26.16 5.19 -43.13
C THR A 1076 24.89 5.11 -43.98
N GLY A 1077 23.93 6.00 -43.68
CA GLY A 1077 23.49 7.03 -44.65
C GLY A 1077 21.98 7.19 -44.89
N SER A 1078 21.43 8.32 -44.40
CA SER A 1078 20.38 9.21 -44.96
C SER A 1078 19.05 8.62 -45.45
N GLY A 1079 17.84 9.14 -45.20
CA GLY A 1079 17.26 10.43 -44.75
C GLY A 1079 15.78 10.33 -45.20
N TRP A 1080 14.75 10.67 -44.43
CA TRP A 1080 14.34 11.94 -43.84
C TRP A 1080 13.48 11.69 -42.59
#